data_AF-A0AA95EQU6-F1
#
_entry.id   AF-A0AA95EQU6-F1
#
_cell.length_a   1.000
_cell.length_b   1.000
_cell.length_c   1.000
_cell.angle_alpha   90.00
_cell.angle_beta   90.00
_cell.angle_gamma   90.00
#
_symmetry.space_group_name_H-M   'P 1'
#
loop_
_entity.id
_entity.type
_entity.pdbx_description
1 polymer ?
#
loop_
_entity_poly.entity_id
_entity_poly.type
_entity_poly.pdbx_seq_one_letter_code
_entity_poly.pdbx_strand_id
1 'polypeptide(L)'
;MRWGSMLAAVTLLIAATVAPAMAVAGAIVVVGGTFVLFFPSAGLALLLATVVANAANVVTNVHGLPIFGVLIVPALAAVALIGKLRNGEETSIEQLVVVVAVAYVVLRSISLFWTEAPEATFLALNQLVKDWAIVLLIVAFVKSPRELRLAVRTVACTGGAIAFLGAVQYATGAFDYNFFGFANASVKQIAGDLHSWRLSGPYPDSNYFGQVLVMALPLALGTAIANSRLGLRIVGLASAAAILAAIVLTFSRGALGAVAVMAIVTILTLRARWRVLIPLCAAALIGVATAPQEFLDRFGSIAQAGRALFLGDQAIEDPSLGGRIAVMTAALDMFADYPLLGIGFAQYESVYGDYALAKGLDPGAPPHAHSLYLEMAAEGGLLGLVTFVALAGGAAAIALWGTARFKADDRSGSAVLGLSVVIGFVGYLTTSLFLHDAFPRLFYLEIGLLLSVGRVALDRQGTDLQFRVPFGRDLMNPTPRHHPFPPVDIVALLWQLRLTIILFAVIGAFLAGLYATTSPREYLAESTLLYRFGREYSPVAPGEQGRNWGESIQVSLDTALFTEMRLLKDREVLKEVARTIGPEKLMPNTRTSMLGLADVATTVGSWIMPPNDHNASAPVDEIAAATRALAATLVVRRVEGAAMLTVGFRHADSRIAEQIVDAVVAAYRAKRRELFNRNAADFYAVQIENIQAQLNAVQAEKIGILNARGVTEVGAERSISAERLLRLKQQAMLQPTNEELSGRIAETRQAIVDLDALGSQIEVLEIRRNAAAVNLSRLIDIRDRWAIDANYLDAVDPTAEIVESAADNAAPVGVSLALRIVLGAAFGVISGIVYVLFSALSRRRPVVAVEPGGACR
;
A
#
# COMPACT_ATOMS: atom_id res chain seq x y z
N MET A 1 6.64 -30.83 43.26
CA MET A 1 7.53 -29.74 43.69
C MET A 1 9.01 -29.90 43.26
N ARG A 2 9.60 -31.11 43.16
CA ARG A 2 11.05 -31.27 42.92
C ARG A 2 11.51 -31.34 41.45
N TRP A 3 10.62 -31.62 40.49
CA TRP A 3 11.01 -31.79 39.08
C TRP A 3 11.00 -30.49 38.25
N GLY A 4 10.11 -29.54 38.57
CA GLY A 4 10.01 -28.27 37.84
C GLY A 4 11.19 -27.32 38.07
N SER A 5 11.73 -27.30 39.30
CA SER A 5 12.95 -26.55 39.63
C SER A 5 14.19 -27.13 38.97
N MET A 6 14.22 -28.45 38.78
CA MET A 6 15.36 -29.16 38.18
C MET A 6 15.40 -28.97 36.66
N LEU A 7 14.24 -29.03 35.99
CA LEU A 7 14.12 -28.69 34.57
C LEU A 7 14.44 -27.22 34.31
N ALA A 8 13.91 -26.29 35.12
CA ALA A 8 14.25 -24.87 35.00
C ALA A 8 15.75 -24.61 35.17
N ALA A 9 16.40 -25.26 36.14
CA ALA A 9 17.83 -25.14 36.37
C ALA A 9 18.67 -25.69 35.21
N VAL A 10 18.29 -26.84 34.64
CA VAL A 10 18.99 -27.44 33.49
C VAL A 10 18.83 -26.58 32.23
N THR A 11 17.64 -26.03 31.97
CA THR A 11 17.41 -25.13 30.84
C THR A 11 18.15 -23.80 31.00
N LEU A 12 18.23 -23.26 32.22
CA LEU A 12 19.04 -22.07 32.56
C LEU A 12 20.53 -22.32 32.35
N LEU A 13 21.03 -23.51 32.72
CA LEU A 13 22.44 -23.88 32.56
C LEU A 13 22.82 -24.03 31.08
N ILE A 14 21.96 -24.68 30.28
CA ILE A 14 22.18 -24.86 28.85
C ILE A 14 22.09 -23.52 28.13
N ALA A 15 21.13 -22.66 28.47
CA ALA A 15 20.98 -21.37 27.81
C ALA A 15 22.12 -20.39 28.15
N ALA A 16 22.67 -20.45 29.37
CA ALA A 16 23.82 -19.66 29.80
C ALA A 16 25.13 -19.99 29.04
N THR A 17 25.21 -21.15 28.38
CA THR A 17 26.43 -21.58 27.67
C THR A 17 26.45 -21.26 26.18
N VAL A 18 25.32 -20.86 25.58
CA VAL A 18 25.20 -20.72 24.10
C VAL A 18 25.02 -19.28 23.62
N ALA A 19 24.36 -18.41 24.40
CA ALA A 19 24.36 -16.95 24.20
C ALA A 19 23.68 -16.26 25.40
N PRO A 20 24.29 -15.25 26.05
CA PRO A 20 23.71 -14.58 27.23
C PRO A 20 22.30 -14.01 26.98
N ALA A 21 22.05 -13.48 25.77
CA ALA A 21 20.75 -12.94 25.38
C ALA A 21 19.67 -14.03 25.24
N MET A 22 20.03 -15.20 24.73
CA MET A 22 19.13 -16.36 24.61
C MET A 22 18.83 -16.99 25.98
N ALA A 23 19.77 -16.93 26.92
CA ALA A 23 19.57 -17.34 28.31
C ALA A 23 18.57 -16.47 29.04
N VAL A 24 18.71 -15.15 28.91
CA VAL A 24 17.80 -14.18 29.51
C VAL A 24 16.41 -14.32 28.89
N ALA A 25 16.32 -14.44 27.56
CA ALA A 25 15.06 -14.71 26.89
C ALA A 25 14.43 -16.03 27.36
N GLY A 26 15.22 -17.11 27.43
CA GLY A 26 14.87 -18.42 27.98
C GLY A 26 14.26 -18.35 29.38
N ALA A 27 14.91 -17.60 30.28
CA ALA A 27 14.44 -17.39 31.65
C ALA A 27 13.12 -16.59 31.70
N ILE A 28 13.00 -15.54 30.88
CA ILE A 28 11.76 -14.77 30.74
C ILE A 28 10.63 -15.66 30.21
N VAL A 29 10.91 -16.60 29.30
CA VAL A 29 9.93 -17.60 28.82
C VAL A 29 9.39 -18.43 29.97
N VAL A 30 10.31 -19.04 30.74
CA VAL A 30 9.94 -20.00 31.78
C VAL A 30 9.22 -19.28 32.91
N VAL A 31 9.72 -18.12 33.34
CA VAL A 31 9.08 -17.32 34.40
C VAL A 31 7.74 -16.77 33.94
N GLY A 32 7.67 -16.19 32.74
CA GLY A 32 6.44 -15.65 32.16
C GLY A 32 5.40 -16.73 31.91
N GLY A 33 5.77 -17.85 31.31
CA GLY A 33 4.89 -19.00 31.09
C GLY A 33 4.41 -19.62 32.40
N THR A 34 5.29 -19.74 33.41
CA THR A 34 4.92 -20.22 34.75
C THR A 34 3.97 -19.24 35.44
N PHE A 35 4.22 -17.93 35.35
CA PHE A 35 3.33 -16.92 35.89
C PHE A 35 1.94 -16.99 35.24
N VAL A 36 1.87 -17.13 33.91
CA VAL A 36 0.61 -17.29 33.17
C VAL A 36 -0.13 -18.57 33.54
N LEU A 37 0.61 -19.67 33.81
CA LEU A 37 0.04 -20.93 34.31
C LEU A 37 -0.65 -20.78 35.67
N PHE A 38 -0.09 -19.99 36.58
CA PHE A 38 -0.66 -19.76 37.91
C PHE A 38 -1.69 -18.63 37.95
N PHE A 39 -1.60 -17.66 37.03
CA PHE A 39 -2.45 -16.47 36.98
C PHE A 39 -3.05 -16.28 35.57
N PRO A 40 -4.01 -17.13 35.16
CA PRO A 40 -4.55 -17.13 33.80
C PRO A 40 -5.20 -15.80 33.41
N SER A 41 -5.90 -15.14 34.33
CA SER A 41 -6.49 -13.81 34.09
C SER A 41 -5.42 -12.73 33.87
N ALA A 42 -4.29 -12.81 34.58
CA ALA A 42 -3.16 -11.90 34.37
C ALA A 42 -2.46 -12.18 33.03
N GLY A 43 -2.39 -13.45 32.62
CA GLY A 43 -1.90 -13.84 31.29
C GLY A 43 -2.76 -13.31 30.15
N LEU A 44 -4.09 -13.38 30.28
CA LEU A 44 -5.02 -12.74 29.33
C LEU A 44 -4.79 -11.23 29.24
N ALA A 45 -4.65 -10.55 30.39
CA ALA A 45 -4.38 -9.12 30.41
C ALA A 45 -3.02 -8.80 29.75
N LEU A 46 -1.99 -9.62 29.99
CA LEU A 46 -0.68 -9.45 29.35
C LEU A 46 -0.75 -9.63 27.83
N LEU A 47 -1.51 -10.63 27.34
CA LEU A 47 -1.73 -10.84 25.91
C LEU A 47 -2.38 -9.61 25.28
N LEU A 48 -3.50 -9.14 25.83
CA LEU A 48 -4.23 -7.99 25.30
C LEU A 48 -3.38 -6.72 25.34
N ALA A 49 -2.66 -6.46 26.43
CA ALA A 49 -1.76 -5.31 26.53
C ALA A 49 -0.62 -5.39 25.50
N THR A 50 -0.05 -6.58 25.27
CA THR A 50 1.03 -6.80 24.30
C THR A 50 0.56 -6.53 22.87
N VAL A 51 -0.64 -6.98 22.52
CA VAL A 51 -1.21 -6.77 21.19
C VAL A 51 -1.57 -5.29 20.99
N VAL A 52 -2.27 -4.66 21.94
CA VAL A 52 -2.73 -3.25 21.83
C VAL A 52 -1.58 -2.25 21.89
N ALA A 53 -0.54 -2.50 22.70
CA ALA A 53 0.63 -1.63 22.76
C ALA A 53 1.66 -1.93 21.67
N ASN A 54 1.39 -2.89 20.77
CA ASN A 54 2.35 -3.39 19.78
C ASN A 54 3.71 -3.78 20.41
N ALA A 55 3.68 -4.24 21.66
CA ALA A 55 4.89 -4.37 22.50
C ALA A 55 5.87 -5.42 21.93
N ALA A 56 5.37 -6.47 21.28
CA ALA A 56 6.23 -7.46 20.64
C ALA A 56 7.11 -6.84 19.54
N ASN A 57 6.56 -5.94 18.72
CA ASN A 57 7.31 -5.25 17.68
C ASN A 57 8.22 -4.18 18.27
N VAL A 58 7.78 -3.44 19.29
CA VAL A 58 8.65 -2.48 20.00
C VAL A 58 9.88 -3.19 20.56
N VAL A 59 9.69 -4.32 21.23
CA VAL A 59 10.80 -5.07 21.83
C VAL A 59 11.72 -5.69 20.77
N THR A 60 11.17 -6.16 19.66
CA THR A 60 11.98 -6.74 18.57
C THR A 60 12.74 -5.66 17.80
N ASN A 61 12.06 -4.61 17.37
CA ASN A 61 12.61 -3.61 16.45
C ASN A 61 13.46 -2.55 17.16
N VAL A 62 13.09 -2.15 18.38
CA VAL A 62 13.80 -1.09 19.12
C VAL A 62 14.89 -1.66 20.03
N HIS A 63 14.64 -2.82 20.64
CA HIS A 63 15.56 -3.41 21.62
C HIS A 63 16.32 -4.63 21.10
N GLY A 64 16.05 -5.08 19.87
CA GLY A 64 16.76 -6.21 19.24
C GLY A 64 16.51 -7.56 19.92
N LEU A 65 15.39 -7.72 20.63
CA LEU A 65 15.06 -8.94 21.39
C LEU A 65 13.96 -9.75 20.66
N PRO A 66 14.30 -10.79 19.87
CA PRO A 66 13.39 -11.42 18.91
C PRO A 66 12.26 -12.31 19.49
N ILE A 67 11.95 -12.24 20.80
CA ILE A 67 11.39 -13.40 21.50
C ILE A 67 10.06 -13.14 22.27
N PHE A 68 9.59 -11.91 22.47
CA PHE A 68 8.46 -11.70 23.42
C PHE A 68 7.07 -12.16 22.95
N GLY A 69 6.69 -11.89 21.69
CA GLY A 69 5.35 -12.24 21.18
C GLY A 69 5.16 -13.74 20.88
N VAL A 70 6.25 -14.44 20.54
CA VAL A 70 6.24 -15.86 20.12
C VAL A 70 5.92 -16.81 21.28
N LEU A 71 6.06 -16.36 22.53
CA LEU A 71 6.03 -17.25 23.70
C LEU A 71 4.78 -17.14 24.55
N ILE A 72 4.17 -15.95 24.62
CA ILE A 72 2.94 -15.72 25.38
C ILE A 72 1.80 -16.56 24.80
N VAL A 73 1.71 -16.64 23.46
CA VAL A 73 0.67 -17.38 22.75
C VAL A 73 0.76 -18.90 23.02
N PRO A 74 1.90 -19.60 22.82
CA PRO A 74 2.03 -21.01 23.17
C PRO A 74 1.83 -21.30 24.66
N ALA A 75 2.31 -20.44 25.56
CA ALA A 75 2.12 -20.62 27.00
C ALA A 75 0.64 -20.55 27.39
N LEU A 76 -0.09 -19.55 26.91
CA LEU A 76 -1.53 -19.45 27.10
C LEU A 76 -2.29 -20.60 26.43
N ALA A 77 -1.86 -21.05 25.26
CA ALA A 77 -2.46 -22.20 24.57
C ALA A 77 -2.28 -23.48 25.38
N ALA A 78 -1.09 -23.70 25.96
CA ALA A 78 -0.84 -24.83 26.86
C ALA A 78 -1.72 -24.76 28.11
N VAL A 79 -1.88 -23.58 28.72
CA VAL A 79 -2.79 -23.38 29.87
C VAL A 79 -4.25 -23.67 29.49
N ALA A 80 -4.72 -23.13 28.36
CA ALA A 80 -6.07 -23.38 27.87
C ALA A 80 -6.30 -24.87 27.62
N LEU A 81 -5.34 -25.55 26.99
CA LEU A 81 -5.40 -27.00 26.74
C LEU A 81 -5.38 -27.81 28.04
N ILE A 82 -4.51 -27.49 29.00
CA ILE A 82 -4.46 -28.17 30.31
C ILE A 82 -5.77 -27.96 31.08
N GLY A 83 -6.30 -26.74 31.09
CA GLY A 83 -7.58 -26.42 31.71
C GLY A 83 -8.73 -27.22 31.07
N LYS A 84 -8.71 -27.33 29.74
CA LYS A 84 -9.68 -28.11 28.98
C LYS A 84 -9.60 -29.61 29.27
N LEU A 85 -8.40 -30.18 29.30
CA LEU A 85 -8.17 -31.60 29.64
C LEU A 85 -8.58 -31.93 31.08
N ARG A 86 -8.47 -30.97 32.01
CA ARG A 86 -8.86 -31.15 33.42
C ARG A 86 -10.36 -31.02 33.66
N ASN A 87 -11.00 -30.05 32.99
CA ASN A 87 -12.38 -29.67 33.32
C ASN A 87 -13.42 -30.22 32.35
N GLY A 88 -13.02 -30.69 31.16
CA GLY A 88 -13.94 -31.27 30.16
C GLY A 88 -14.96 -30.29 29.57
N GLU A 89 -14.81 -28.99 29.84
CA GLU A 89 -15.73 -27.94 29.39
C GLU A 89 -15.37 -27.50 27.96
N GLU A 90 -16.13 -27.98 26.98
CA GLU A 90 -16.20 -27.38 25.64
C GLU A 90 -17.51 -26.61 25.53
N THR A 91 -17.44 -25.33 25.13
CA THR A 91 -18.65 -24.59 24.74
C THR A 91 -18.83 -24.67 23.23
N SER A 92 -20.07 -24.56 22.76
CA SER A 92 -20.41 -24.55 21.33
C SER A 92 -19.72 -23.42 20.56
N ILE A 93 -19.45 -22.28 21.21
CA ILE A 93 -18.75 -21.15 20.59
C ILE A 93 -17.26 -21.47 20.37
N GLU A 94 -16.57 -22.09 21.33
CA GLU A 94 -15.17 -22.50 21.15
C GLU A 94 -15.00 -23.43 19.95
N GLN A 95 -15.87 -24.43 19.83
CA GLN A 95 -15.85 -25.37 18.70
C GLN A 95 -16.14 -24.64 17.38
N LEU A 96 -17.13 -23.74 17.36
CA LEU A 96 -17.45 -22.92 16.18
C LEU A 96 -16.24 -22.09 15.74
N VAL A 97 -15.52 -21.45 16.68
CA VAL A 97 -14.33 -20.66 16.37
C VAL A 97 -13.24 -21.52 15.76
N VAL A 98 -12.98 -22.72 16.30
CA VAL A 98 -12.00 -23.65 15.73
C VAL A 98 -12.38 -24.04 14.30
N VAL A 99 -13.65 -24.40 14.07
CA VAL A 99 -14.14 -24.79 12.74
C VAL A 99 -14.00 -23.63 11.76
N VAL A 100 -14.42 -22.42 12.14
CA VAL A 100 -14.30 -21.22 11.30
C VAL A 100 -12.84 -20.88 11.02
N ALA A 101 -11.96 -20.93 12.03
CA ALA A 101 -10.54 -20.67 11.89
C ALA A 101 -9.89 -21.65 10.90
N VAL A 102 -10.13 -22.95 11.07
CA VAL A 102 -9.61 -23.99 10.18
C VAL A 102 -10.14 -23.80 8.77
N ALA A 103 -11.46 -23.58 8.60
CA ALA A 103 -12.06 -23.35 7.29
C ALA A 103 -11.46 -22.11 6.61
N TYR A 104 -11.26 -21.01 7.35
CA TYR A 104 -10.68 -19.78 6.83
C TYR A 104 -9.22 -19.96 6.41
N VAL A 105 -8.39 -20.63 7.23
CA VAL A 105 -6.99 -20.93 6.89
C VAL A 105 -6.91 -21.87 5.69
N VAL A 106 -7.73 -22.92 5.64
CA VAL A 106 -7.78 -23.84 4.49
C VAL A 106 -8.17 -23.10 3.22
N LEU A 107 -9.21 -22.26 3.29
CA LEU A 107 -9.66 -21.45 2.16
C LEU A 107 -8.56 -20.54 1.63
N ARG A 108 -7.83 -19.85 2.51
CA ARG A 108 -6.70 -19.00 2.12
C ARG A 108 -5.50 -19.81 1.61
N SER A 109 -5.27 -21.00 2.15
CA SER A 109 -4.17 -21.88 1.72
C SER A 109 -4.35 -22.40 0.29
N ILE A 110 -5.60 -22.49 -0.19
CA ILE A 110 -5.89 -22.88 -1.58
C ILE A 110 -5.25 -21.89 -2.57
N SER A 111 -5.05 -20.62 -2.20
CA SER A 111 -4.37 -19.65 -3.09
C SER A 111 -2.94 -20.03 -3.47
N LEU A 112 -2.24 -20.84 -2.67
CA LEU A 112 -0.88 -21.32 -2.98
C LEU A 112 -0.78 -22.07 -4.32
N PHE A 113 -1.90 -22.50 -4.90
CA PHE A 113 -1.90 -23.18 -6.21
C PHE A 113 -1.71 -22.22 -7.40
N TRP A 114 -2.01 -20.92 -7.25
CA TRP A 114 -1.93 -19.95 -8.36
C TRP A 114 -1.21 -18.63 -8.01
N THR A 115 -0.66 -18.49 -6.80
CA THR A 115 0.07 -17.28 -6.41
C THR A 115 1.42 -17.15 -7.13
N GLU A 116 1.82 -15.92 -7.45
CA GLU A 116 3.10 -15.62 -8.11
C GLU A 116 4.30 -15.65 -7.17
N ALA A 117 4.10 -15.24 -5.92
CA ALA A 117 5.08 -15.21 -4.84
C ALA A 117 4.63 -16.13 -3.67
N PRO A 118 4.81 -17.46 -3.77
CA PRO A 118 4.37 -18.41 -2.75
C PRO A 118 4.97 -18.17 -1.36
N GLU A 119 6.18 -17.60 -1.29
CA GLU A 119 6.85 -17.28 -0.02
C GLU A 119 6.09 -16.20 0.77
N ALA A 120 5.62 -15.16 0.09
CA ALA A 120 4.81 -14.10 0.69
C ALA A 120 3.48 -14.65 1.22
N THR A 121 2.79 -15.47 0.41
CA THR A 121 1.57 -16.17 0.83
C THR A 121 1.83 -17.08 2.03
N PHE A 122 2.93 -17.84 2.05
CA PHE A 122 3.26 -18.72 3.16
C PHE A 122 3.53 -17.95 4.46
N LEU A 123 4.27 -16.83 4.38
CA LEU A 123 4.52 -15.96 5.53
C LEU A 123 3.22 -15.38 6.08
N ALA A 124 2.32 -14.93 5.19
CA ALA A 124 1.00 -14.43 5.56
C ALA A 124 0.11 -15.52 6.18
N LEU A 125 0.13 -16.76 5.66
CA LEU A 125 -0.60 -17.89 6.26
C LEU A 125 -0.08 -18.22 7.66
N ASN A 126 1.24 -18.20 7.86
CA ASN A 126 1.83 -18.39 9.19
C ASN A 126 1.40 -17.27 10.16
N GLN A 127 1.33 -16.02 9.68
CA GLN A 127 0.82 -14.91 10.47
C GLN A 127 -0.68 -15.07 10.79
N LEU A 128 -1.48 -15.47 9.81
CA LEU A 128 -2.90 -15.75 9.94
C LEU A 128 -3.20 -16.82 11.01
N VAL A 129 -2.42 -17.90 11.04
CA VAL A 129 -2.54 -18.94 12.08
C VAL A 129 -2.26 -18.38 13.47
N LYS A 130 -1.25 -17.52 13.62
CA LYS A 130 -0.95 -16.85 14.90
C LYS A 130 -2.07 -15.90 15.32
N ASP A 131 -2.66 -15.18 14.38
CA ASP A 131 -3.74 -14.26 14.66
C ASP A 131 -5.03 -14.99 15.07
N TRP A 132 -5.35 -16.13 14.43
CA TRP A 132 -6.42 -17.01 14.89
C TRP A 132 -6.15 -17.63 16.27
N ALA A 133 -4.89 -17.90 16.61
CA ALA A 133 -4.54 -18.33 17.96
C ALA A 133 -4.90 -17.24 18.99
N ILE A 134 -4.72 -15.95 18.68
CA ILE A 134 -5.15 -14.85 19.57
C ILE A 134 -6.67 -14.91 19.80
N VAL A 135 -7.48 -15.10 18.75
CA VAL A 135 -8.96 -15.24 18.87
C VAL A 135 -9.30 -16.40 19.81
N LEU A 136 -8.71 -17.57 19.57
CA LEU A 136 -8.96 -18.78 20.35
C LEU A 136 -8.61 -18.59 21.82
N LEU A 137 -7.46 -17.95 22.11
CA LEU A 137 -7.05 -17.66 23.48
C LEU A 137 -8.01 -16.69 24.16
N ILE A 138 -8.38 -15.58 23.51
CA ILE A 138 -9.33 -14.62 24.11
C ILE A 138 -10.65 -15.32 24.44
N VAL A 139 -11.22 -16.09 23.51
CA VAL A 139 -12.49 -16.81 23.73
C VAL A 139 -12.36 -17.91 24.79
N ALA A 140 -11.21 -18.58 24.86
CA ALA A 140 -10.96 -19.63 25.86
C ALA A 140 -10.81 -19.07 27.28
N PHE A 141 -10.21 -17.88 27.44
CA PHE A 141 -9.96 -17.26 28.75
C PHE A 141 -11.07 -16.30 29.21
N VAL A 142 -11.88 -15.74 28.32
CA VAL A 142 -13.00 -14.85 28.67
C VAL A 142 -14.29 -15.66 28.79
N LYS A 143 -14.44 -16.38 29.90
CA LYS A 143 -15.62 -17.22 30.16
C LYS A 143 -16.68 -16.49 30.98
N SER A 144 -16.24 -15.59 31.86
CA SER A 144 -17.08 -14.96 32.87
C SER A 144 -17.21 -13.44 32.70
N PRO A 145 -18.20 -12.81 33.36
CA PRO A 145 -18.34 -11.35 33.36
C PRO A 145 -17.14 -10.63 34.00
N ARG A 146 -16.39 -11.32 34.86
CA ARG A 146 -15.18 -10.78 35.50
C ARG A 146 -14.05 -10.68 34.49
N GLU A 147 -13.83 -11.72 33.69
CA GLU A 147 -12.81 -11.73 32.64
C GLU A 147 -13.17 -10.78 31.50
N LEU A 148 -14.45 -10.64 31.14
CA LEU A 148 -14.88 -9.64 30.15
C LEU A 148 -14.55 -8.22 30.62
N ARG A 149 -14.80 -7.91 31.90
CA ARG A 149 -14.40 -6.63 32.50
C ARG A 149 -12.90 -6.44 32.49
N LEU A 150 -12.13 -7.48 32.80
CA LEU A 150 -10.68 -7.42 32.77
C LEU A 150 -10.18 -7.12 31.36
N ALA A 151 -10.66 -7.87 30.36
CA ALA A 151 -10.27 -7.68 28.96
C ALA A 151 -10.54 -6.26 28.47
N VAL A 152 -11.76 -5.75 28.65
CA VAL A 152 -12.14 -4.39 28.25
C VAL A 152 -11.31 -3.33 28.98
N ARG A 153 -11.08 -3.48 30.28
CA ARG A 153 -10.26 -2.55 31.07
C ARG A 153 -8.80 -2.57 30.65
N THR A 154 -8.26 -3.73 30.34
CA THR A 154 -6.88 -3.86 29.88
C THR A 154 -6.71 -3.11 28.56
N VAL A 155 -7.57 -3.35 27.56
CA VAL A 155 -7.50 -2.63 26.28
C VAL A 155 -7.65 -1.12 26.49
N ALA A 156 -8.62 -0.69 27.32
CA ALA A 156 -8.84 0.72 27.63
C ALA A 156 -7.64 1.39 28.33
N CYS A 157 -7.09 0.76 29.37
CA CYS A 157 -5.94 1.29 30.12
C CYS A 157 -4.67 1.28 29.28
N THR A 158 -4.42 0.23 28.48
CA THR A 158 -3.26 0.18 27.59
C THR A 158 -3.37 1.24 26.50
N GLY A 159 -4.53 1.38 25.85
CA GLY A 159 -4.81 2.46 24.90
C GLY A 159 -4.65 3.85 25.51
N GLY A 160 -5.17 4.05 26.72
CA GLY A 160 -5.00 5.29 27.49
C GLY A 160 -3.54 5.59 27.83
N ALA A 161 -2.75 4.58 28.21
CA ALA A 161 -1.35 4.74 28.55
C ALA A 161 -0.49 5.15 27.33
N ILE A 162 -0.63 4.44 26.20
CA ILE A 162 0.11 4.79 24.97
C ILE A 162 -0.34 6.15 24.42
N ALA A 163 -1.63 6.48 24.53
CA ALA A 163 -2.15 7.81 24.16
C ALA A 163 -1.58 8.92 25.04
N PHE A 164 -1.51 8.69 26.35
CA PHE A 164 -0.96 9.63 27.31
C PHE A 164 0.53 9.88 27.04
N LEU A 165 1.32 8.84 26.79
CA LEU A 165 2.74 8.99 26.43
C LEU A 165 2.91 9.84 25.17
N GLY A 166 2.10 9.58 24.13
CA GLY A 166 2.12 10.39 22.90
C GLY A 166 1.70 11.84 23.13
N ALA A 167 0.67 12.09 23.94
CA ALA A 167 0.22 13.43 24.27
C ALA A 167 1.28 14.21 25.08
N VAL A 168 1.97 13.55 26.02
CA VAL A 168 3.09 14.13 26.76
C VAL A 168 4.25 14.44 25.82
N GLN A 169 4.62 13.52 24.92
CA GLN A 169 5.66 13.74 23.92
C GLN A 169 5.37 14.97 23.06
N TYR A 170 4.12 15.12 22.60
CA TYR A 170 3.71 16.28 21.81
C TYR A 170 3.73 17.58 22.61
N ALA A 171 3.23 17.55 23.84
CA ALA A 171 3.15 18.74 24.70
C ALA A 171 4.52 19.25 25.15
N THR A 172 5.50 18.37 25.33
CA THR A 172 6.87 18.73 25.71
C THR A 172 7.76 19.06 24.52
N GLY A 173 7.32 18.74 23.29
CA GLY A 173 8.14 18.85 22.08
C GLY A 173 9.32 17.87 22.04
N ALA A 174 9.38 16.90 22.95
CA ALA A 174 10.49 15.96 23.09
C ALA A 174 10.39 14.79 22.10
N PHE A 175 10.33 15.09 20.80
CA PHE A 175 10.17 14.08 19.74
C PHE A 175 11.38 13.15 19.59
N ASP A 176 12.55 13.57 20.05
CA ASP A 176 13.76 12.73 20.10
C ASP A 176 13.69 11.62 21.17
N TYR A 177 12.82 11.79 22.18
CA TYR A 177 12.63 10.81 23.23
C TYR A 177 11.46 9.90 22.92
N ASN A 178 11.74 8.66 22.50
CA ASN A 178 10.73 7.72 22.03
C ASN A 178 10.04 6.87 23.14
N PHE A 179 10.28 7.19 24.41
CA PHE A 179 9.73 6.45 25.57
C PHE A 179 9.92 4.93 25.45
N PHE A 180 11.14 4.48 25.20
CA PHE A 180 11.50 3.07 24.97
C PHE A 180 10.81 2.42 23.74
N GLY A 181 10.35 3.25 22.81
CA GLY A 181 9.64 2.85 21.59
C GLY A 181 8.11 2.86 21.70
N PHE A 182 7.54 3.26 22.84
CA PHE A 182 6.08 3.31 23.03
C PHE A 182 5.43 4.63 22.60
N ALA A 183 6.22 5.67 22.33
CA ALA A 183 5.72 6.91 21.76
C ALA A 183 6.68 7.39 20.67
N ASN A 184 6.21 7.37 19.42
CA ASN A 184 6.95 7.87 18.28
C ASN A 184 6.10 8.93 17.55
N ALA A 185 6.78 9.84 16.89
CA ALA A 185 6.20 10.83 16.00
C ALA A 185 7.07 10.97 14.76
N SER A 186 6.48 11.34 13.63
CA SER A 186 7.23 11.64 12.41
C SER A 186 6.72 12.92 11.77
N VAL A 187 7.64 13.72 11.25
CA VAL A 187 7.29 14.87 10.42
C VAL A 187 6.73 14.35 9.11
N LYS A 188 5.45 14.57 8.89
CA LYS A 188 4.76 14.17 7.66
C LYS A 188 3.98 15.35 7.13
N GLN A 189 3.75 15.36 5.82
CA GLN A 189 2.90 16.34 5.18
C GLN A 189 1.47 16.23 5.75
N ILE A 190 0.97 17.33 6.31
CA ILE A 190 -0.39 17.42 6.88
C ILE A 190 -1.32 18.04 5.85
N ALA A 191 -0.95 19.20 5.28
CA ALA A 191 -1.70 19.92 4.25
C ALA A 191 -0.83 20.83 3.37
N GLY A 192 -0.93 20.73 2.04
CA GLY A 192 -0.10 21.53 1.13
C GLY A 192 1.39 21.32 1.40
N ASP A 193 2.17 22.39 1.49
CA ASP A 193 3.60 22.33 1.87
C ASP A 193 3.83 22.27 3.40
N LEU A 194 2.76 22.16 4.21
CA LEU A 194 2.87 22.14 5.66
C LEU A 194 3.24 20.73 6.16
N HIS A 195 4.49 20.61 6.60
CA HIS A 195 5.03 19.44 7.30
C HIS A 195 4.99 19.67 8.81
N SER A 196 4.38 18.74 9.55
CA SER A 196 4.37 18.81 11.02
C SER A 196 4.38 17.41 11.64
N TRP A 197 4.67 17.37 12.93
CA TRP A 197 4.79 16.15 13.72
C TRP A 197 3.43 15.47 13.88
N ARG A 198 3.34 14.23 13.40
CA ARG A 198 2.16 13.38 13.59
C ARG A 198 2.50 12.24 14.53
N LEU A 199 1.71 12.06 15.59
CA LEU A 199 1.91 10.97 16.53
C LEU A 199 1.62 9.62 15.86
N SER A 200 2.53 8.66 16.01
CA SER A 200 2.37 7.26 15.58
C SER A 200 2.42 6.27 16.74
N GLY A 201 2.76 6.71 17.96
CA GLY A 201 2.80 5.82 19.12
C GLY A 201 3.76 4.64 18.87
N PRO A 202 3.44 3.42 19.32
CA PRO A 202 4.26 2.23 19.05
C PRO A 202 4.02 1.62 17.65
N TYR A 203 3.30 2.30 16.76
CA TYR A 203 2.93 1.80 15.43
C TYR A 203 3.76 2.46 14.32
N PRO A 204 3.87 1.83 13.13
CA PRO A 204 4.68 2.36 12.03
C PRO A 204 4.18 3.70 11.49
N ASP A 205 2.89 3.97 11.63
CA ASP A 205 2.25 5.15 11.07
C ASP A 205 1.12 5.68 11.97
N SER A 206 0.86 6.99 11.86
CA SER A 206 -0.16 7.72 12.61
C SER A 206 -1.58 7.24 12.35
N ASN A 207 -1.86 6.69 11.17
CA ASN A 207 -3.19 6.20 10.82
C ASN A 207 -3.50 4.87 11.53
N TYR A 208 -2.57 3.91 11.56
CA TYR A 208 -2.70 2.69 12.37
C TYR A 208 -2.80 3.00 13.86
N PHE A 209 -2.03 3.97 14.37
CA PHE A 209 -2.17 4.41 15.75
C PHE A 209 -3.56 5.01 16.01
N GLY A 210 -4.05 5.87 15.11
CA GLY A 210 -5.40 6.42 15.18
C GLY A 210 -6.49 5.34 15.19
N GLN A 211 -6.34 4.28 14.39
CA GLN A 211 -7.27 3.14 14.36
C GLN A 211 -7.32 2.39 15.71
N VAL A 212 -6.18 2.13 16.33
CA VAL A 212 -6.09 1.48 17.65
C VAL A 212 -6.74 2.34 18.74
N LEU A 213 -6.51 3.65 18.70
CA LEU A 213 -7.10 4.60 19.64
C LEU A 213 -8.62 4.70 19.47
N VAL A 214 -9.11 4.75 18.23
CA VAL A 214 -10.54 4.71 17.90
C VAL A 214 -11.20 3.45 18.45
N MET A 215 -10.56 2.30 18.30
CA MET A 215 -11.01 1.03 18.84
C MET A 215 -11.06 1.05 20.38
N ALA A 216 -10.05 1.61 21.06
CA ALA A 216 -9.97 1.65 22.52
C ALA A 216 -10.91 2.69 23.19
N LEU A 217 -11.30 3.76 22.48
CA LEU A 217 -12.11 4.86 23.01
C LEU A 217 -13.45 4.40 23.62
N PRO A 218 -14.33 3.65 22.91
CA PRO A 218 -15.60 3.21 23.49
C PRO A 218 -15.42 2.23 24.65
N LEU A 219 -14.31 1.50 24.72
CA LEU A 219 -13.97 0.60 25.83
C LEU A 219 -13.57 1.39 27.09
N ALA A 220 -12.86 2.50 26.93
CA ALA A 220 -12.54 3.42 28.02
C ALA A 220 -13.79 4.12 28.58
N LEU A 221 -14.66 4.62 27.70
CA LEU A 221 -15.96 5.20 28.08
C LEU A 221 -16.87 4.15 28.72
N GLY A 222 -16.94 2.94 28.16
CA GLY A 222 -17.67 1.80 28.73
C GLY A 222 -17.19 1.44 30.12
N THR A 223 -15.88 1.47 30.35
CA THR A 223 -15.27 1.28 31.67
C THR A 223 -15.72 2.37 32.64
N ALA A 224 -15.79 3.64 32.22
CA ALA A 224 -16.28 4.72 33.07
C ALA A 224 -17.78 4.60 33.41
N ILE A 225 -18.61 4.21 32.43
CA ILE A 225 -20.07 4.15 32.56
C ILE A 225 -20.51 2.90 33.34
N ALA A 226 -19.89 1.75 33.08
CA ALA A 226 -20.29 0.48 33.68
C ALA A 226 -19.91 0.33 35.17
N ASN A 227 -19.16 1.28 35.75
CA ASN A 227 -18.63 1.18 37.10
C ASN A 227 -19.14 2.30 38.02
N SER A 228 -19.58 1.92 39.21
CA SER A 228 -20.01 2.85 40.27
C SER A 228 -18.84 3.38 41.12
N ARG A 229 -17.70 2.68 41.14
CA ARG A 229 -16.52 3.09 41.92
C ARG A 229 -15.84 4.30 41.28
N LEU A 230 -15.72 5.39 42.04
CA LEU A 230 -15.14 6.65 41.57
C LEU A 230 -13.75 6.49 40.94
N GLY A 231 -12.85 5.73 41.58
CA GLY A 231 -11.49 5.51 41.05
C GLY A 231 -11.47 4.88 39.65
N LEU A 232 -12.24 3.81 39.42
CA LEU A 232 -12.32 3.17 38.10
C LEU A 232 -13.01 4.06 37.06
N ARG A 233 -13.96 4.89 37.50
CA ARG A 233 -14.61 5.88 36.64
C ARG A 233 -13.63 6.96 36.20
N ILE A 234 -12.79 7.45 37.12
CA ILE A 234 -11.72 8.42 36.81
C ILE A 234 -10.71 7.79 35.85
N VAL A 235 -10.26 6.55 36.08
CA VAL A 235 -9.32 5.88 35.17
C VAL A 235 -9.91 5.74 33.76
N GLY A 236 -11.19 5.34 33.65
CA GLY A 236 -11.87 5.25 32.35
C GLY A 236 -11.99 6.61 31.64
N LEU A 237 -12.36 7.67 32.37
CA LEU A 237 -12.46 9.03 31.81
C LEU A 237 -11.10 9.61 31.43
N ALA A 238 -10.08 9.42 32.27
CA ALA A 238 -8.71 9.86 32.00
C ALA A 238 -8.13 9.14 30.77
N SER A 239 -8.37 7.83 30.66
CA SER A 239 -7.97 7.06 29.47
C SER A 239 -8.69 7.57 28.22
N ALA A 240 -10.00 7.80 28.29
CA ALA A 240 -10.77 8.33 27.15
C ALA A 240 -10.31 9.74 26.73
N ALA A 241 -10.00 10.61 27.70
CA ALA A 241 -9.48 11.95 27.42
C ALA A 241 -8.10 11.91 26.75
N ALA A 242 -7.18 11.07 27.27
CA ALA A 242 -5.87 10.87 26.66
C ALA A 242 -5.99 10.31 25.23
N ILE A 243 -6.85 9.29 25.04
CA ILE A 243 -7.14 8.71 23.72
C ILE A 243 -7.67 9.76 22.75
N LEU A 244 -8.66 10.57 23.16
CA LEU A 244 -9.24 11.60 22.29
C LEU A 244 -8.21 12.66 21.90
N ALA A 245 -7.39 13.12 22.85
CA ALA A 245 -6.30 14.05 22.58
C ALA A 245 -5.31 13.45 21.57
N ALA A 246 -4.86 12.22 21.78
CA ALA A 246 -3.95 11.54 20.87
C ALA A 246 -4.55 11.32 19.47
N ILE A 247 -5.86 11.00 19.35
CA ILE A 247 -6.55 10.89 18.04
C ILE A 247 -6.41 12.19 17.26
N VAL A 248 -6.66 13.35 17.88
CA VAL A 248 -6.51 14.65 17.22
C VAL A 248 -5.05 14.87 16.78
N LEU A 249 -4.09 14.57 17.64
CA LEU A 249 -2.66 14.72 17.39
C LEU A 249 -2.06 13.70 16.40
N THR A 250 -2.81 12.67 16.01
CA THR A 250 -2.42 11.80 14.88
C THR A 250 -2.64 12.46 13.52
N PHE A 251 -3.48 13.51 13.47
CA PHE A 251 -3.99 14.12 12.24
C PHE A 251 -4.57 13.09 11.24
N SER A 252 -5.07 11.95 11.73
CA SER A 252 -5.69 10.91 10.90
C SER A 252 -7.16 11.25 10.61
N ARG A 253 -7.44 11.65 9.36
CA ARG A 253 -8.80 11.94 8.87
C ARG A 253 -9.73 10.74 9.03
N GLY A 254 -9.23 9.53 8.72
CA GLY A 254 -9.97 8.28 8.89
C GLY A 254 -10.34 8.03 10.36
N ALA A 255 -9.43 8.30 11.29
CA ALA A 255 -9.70 8.14 12.72
C ALA A 255 -10.75 9.15 13.24
N LEU A 256 -10.64 10.42 12.86
CA LEU A 256 -11.63 11.44 13.21
C LEU A 256 -13.01 11.14 12.61
N GLY A 257 -13.06 10.72 11.35
CA GLY A 257 -14.29 10.26 10.70
C GLY A 257 -14.90 9.06 11.41
N ALA A 258 -14.08 8.09 11.84
CA ALA A 258 -14.56 6.95 12.61
C ALA A 258 -15.12 7.34 13.98
N VAL A 259 -14.54 8.33 14.68
CA VAL A 259 -15.15 8.89 15.91
C VAL A 259 -16.53 9.47 15.64
N ALA A 260 -16.72 10.19 14.53
CA ALA A 260 -18.04 10.71 14.15
C ALA A 260 -19.05 9.59 13.85
N VAL A 261 -18.66 8.56 13.10
CA VAL A 261 -19.51 7.38 12.82
C VAL A 261 -19.86 6.65 14.12
N MET A 262 -18.89 6.40 14.99
CA MET A 262 -19.13 5.79 16.31
C MET A 262 -20.10 6.63 17.16
N ALA A 263 -19.98 7.96 17.13
CA ALA A 263 -20.90 8.85 17.82
C ALA A 263 -22.32 8.69 17.26
N ILE A 264 -22.51 8.70 15.95
CA ILE A 264 -23.81 8.48 15.30
C ILE A 264 -24.40 7.13 15.72
N VAL A 265 -23.64 6.04 15.62
CA VAL A 265 -24.08 4.70 16.03
C VAL A 265 -24.45 4.67 17.51
N THR A 266 -23.67 5.31 18.38
CA THR A 266 -23.95 5.41 19.81
C THR A 266 -25.27 6.16 20.09
N ILE A 267 -25.56 7.24 19.37
CA ILE A 267 -26.81 8.00 19.50
C ILE A 267 -28.01 7.13 19.13
N LEU A 268 -27.92 6.47 17.97
CA LEU A 268 -28.99 5.64 17.43
C LEU A 268 -29.27 4.43 18.33
N THR A 269 -28.23 3.83 18.91
CA THR A 269 -28.33 2.63 19.76
C THR A 269 -28.78 2.93 21.19
N LEU A 270 -28.25 3.99 21.82
CA LEU A 270 -28.55 4.29 23.23
C LEU A 270 -29.83 5.12 23.43
N ARG A 271 -30.47 5.63 22.36
CA ARG A 271 -31.53 6.65 22.44
C ARG A 271 -31.14 7.79 23.41
N ALA A 272 -29.84 8.07 23.50
CA ALA A 272 -29.27 8.93 24.51
C ALA A 272 -29.61 10.38 24.14
N ARG A 273 -30.36 11.04 25.02
CA ARG A 273 -30.73 12.45 24.88
C ARG A 273 -29.46 13.28 24.66
N TRP A 274 -29.57 14.32 23.84
CA TRP A 274 -28.60 15.37 23.48
C TRP A 274 -27.57 15.83 24.56
N ARG A 275 -27.80 15.52 25.83
CA ARG A 275 -26.94 15.82 26.99
C ARG A 275 -25.56 15.12 26.98
N VAL A 276 -25.43 13.94 26.38
CA VAL A 276 -24.10 13.28 26.19
C VAL A 276 -23.45 13.72 24.88
N LEU A 277 -24.25 14.19 23.93
CA LEU A 277 -23.81 14.69 22.63
C LEU A 277 -23.12 16.04 22.72
N ILE A 278 -23.66 16.97 23.50
CA ILE A 278 -23.08 18.31 23.63
C ILE A 278 -21.60 18.26 24.02
N PRO A 279 -21.14 17.54 25.07
CA PRO A 279 -19.72 17.54 25.42
C PRO A 279 -18.84 16.81 24.40
N LEU A 280 -19.32 15.75 23.77
CA LEU A 280 -18.55 15.01 22.75
C LEU A 280 -18.42 15.81 21.44
N CYS A 281 -19.53 16.41 21.00
CA CYS A 281 -19.56 17.32 19.85
C CYS A 281 -18.81 18.61 20.14
N ALA A 282 -18.86 19.15 21.35
CA ALA A 282 -18.06 20.31 21.75
C ALA A 282 -16.57 19.97 21.76
N ALA A 283 -16.15 18.80 22.26
CA ALA A 283 -14.76 18.38 22.21
C ALA A 283 -14.27 18.16 20.78
N ALA A 284 -15.09 17.54 19.92
CA ALA A 284 -14.80 17.38 18.50
C ALA A 284 -14.76 18.73 17.77
N LEU A 285 -15.71 19.62 18.06
CA LEU A 285 -15.79 20.96 17.48
C LEU A 285 -14.63 21.84 17.93
N ILE A 286 -14.22 21.77 19.20
CA ILE A 286 -13.02 22.44 19.71
C ILE A 286 -11.80 21.89 18.99
N GLY A 287 -11.66 20.57 18.87
CA GLY A 287 -10.56 19.94 18.13
C GLY A 287 -10.50 20.38 16.66
N VAL A 288 -11.65 20.50 16.00
CA VAL A 288 -11.78 21.01 14.62
C VAL A 288 -11.53 22.52 14.55
N ALA A 289 -11.98 23.31 15.52
CA ALA A 289 -11.80 24.76 15.56
C ALA A 289 -10.36 25.17 15.91
N THR A 290 -9.64 24.31 16.63
CA THR A 290 -8.20 24.47 16.88
C THR A 290 -7.33 23.82 15.80
N ALA A 291 -7.95 23.11 14.83
CA ALA A 291 -7.22 22.57 13.71
C ALA A 291 -6.80 23.72 12.76
N PRO A 292 -5.59 23.68 12.18
CA PRO A 292 -5.16 24.66 11.19
C PRO A 292 -6.18 24.80 10.05
N GLN A 293 -6.40 26.00 9.51
CA GLN A 293 -7.46 26.27 8.52
C GLN A 293 -7.29 25.39 7.26
N GLU A 294 -6.07 24.98 6.94
CA GLU A 294 -5.68 24.12 5.84
C GLU A 294 -6.12 22.65 6.03
N PHE A 295 -6.50 22.25 7.25
CA PHE A 295 -7.13 20.96 7.56
C PHE A 295 -8.58 20.89 7.07
N LEU A 296 -9.30 22.02 7.06
CA LEU A 296 -10.69 22.11 6.61
C LEU A 296 -10.79 22.04 5.09
N ASP A 297 -9.84 22.65 4.37
CA ASP A 297 -9.76 22.63 2.90
C ASP A 297 -9.59 21.20 2.34
N ARG A 298 -9.05 20.28 3.14
CA ARG A 298 -8.85 18.86 2.79
C ARG A 298 -10.09 17.98 2.91
N PHE A 299 -11.20 18.46 3.45
CA PHE A 299 -12.49 17.76 3.29
C PHE A 299 -13.01 17.89 1.85
N GLY A 300 -12.67 18.98 1.16
CA GLY A 300 -12.94 19.17 -0.27
C GLY A 300 -12.19 18.18 -1.17
N SER A 301 -10.95 17.82 -0.82
CA SER A 301 -10.12 16.90 -1.62
C SER A 301 -10.56 15.43 -1.55
N ILE A 302 -11.22 15.00 -0.47
CA ILE A 302 -11.84 13.66 -0.38
C ILE A 302 -13.05 13.56 -1.33
N ALA A 303 -13.83 14.64 -1.45
CA ALA A 303 -14.94 14.71 -2.41
C ALA A 303 -14.43 14.73 -3.87
N GLN A 304 -13.29 15.38 -4.12
CA GLN A 304 -12.61 15.34 -5.42
C GLN A 304 -12.03 13.96 -5.74
N ALA A 305 -11.38 13.29 -4.78
CA ALA A 305 -10.86 11.92 -4.97
C ALA A 305 -11.98 10.91 -5.24
N GLY A 306 -13.12 11.02 -4.54
CA GLY A 306 -14.31 10.23 -4.84
C GLY A 306 -14.86 10.52 -6.25
N ARG A 307 -14.93 11.80 -6.65
CA ARG A 307 -15.33 12.16 -8.02
C ARG A 307 -14.34 11.63 -9.07
N ALA A 308 -13.04 11.68 -8.84
CA ALA A 308 -12.04 11.12 -9.76
C ALA A 308 -12.18 9.59 -9.89
N LEU A 309 -12.39 8.88 -8.76
CA LEU A 309 -12.56 7.42 -8.73
C LEU A 309 -13.86 6.95 -9.44
N PHE A 310 -14.94 7.75 -9.40
CA PHE A 310 -16.25 7.38 -9.96
C PHE A 310 -16.59 8.04 -11.30
N LEU A 311 -15.98 9.18 -11.65
CA LEU A 311 -16.32 9.98 -12.84
C LEU A 311 -15.14 10.15 -13.82
N GLY A 312 -13.93 9.70 -13.49
CA GLY A 312 -12.80 9.60 -14.43
C GLY A 312 -12.18 10.93 -14.88
N ASP A 313 -12.47 12.05 -14.22
CA ASP A 313 -11.97 13.37 -14.64
C ASP A 313 -10.56 13.67 -14.07
N GLN A 314 -9.65 14.16 -14.91
CA GLN A 314 -8.21 14.30 -14.64
C GLN A 314 -7.80 15.74 -14.33
N ALA A 315 -7.33 15.97 -13.10
CA ALA A 315 -6.14 16.75 -12.73
C ALA A 315 -6.05 16.72 -11.20
N ILE A 316 -5.19 15.86 -10.66
CA ILE A 316 -4.96 15.77 -9.21
C ILE A 316 -3.58 16.36 -8.95
N GLU A 317 -3.55 17.58 -8.41
CA GLU A 317 -2.32 18.32 -8.09
C GLU A 317 -1.56 17.77 -6.88
N ASP A 318 -2.13 16.83 -6.10
CA ASP A 318 -1.51 16.26 -4.89
C ASP A 318 -0.92 14.85 -5.18
N PRO A 319 0.41 14.70 -5.22
CA PRO A 319 1.07 13.39 -5.45
C PRO A 319 0.64 12.32 -4.44
N SER A 320 0.29 12.71 -3.21
CA SER A 320 -0.14 11.77 -2.16
C SER A 320 -1.56 11.22 -2.39
N LEU A 321 -2.40 11.94 -3.14
CA LEU A 321 -3.72 11.48 -3.59
C LEU A 321 -3.61 10.66 -4.87
N GLY A 322 -2.71 11.04 -5.79
CA GLY A 322 -2.40 10.27 -6.99
C GLY A 322 -1.97 8.84 -6.69
N GLY A 323 -1.01 8.66 -5.76
CA GLY A 323 -0.56 7.32 -5.36
C GLY A 323 -1.66 6.46 -4.72
N ARG A 324 -2.57 7.04 -3.93
CA ARG A 324 -3.71 6.31 -3.34
C ARG A 324 -4.73 5.86 -4.39
N ILE A 325 -5.00 6.72 -5.37
CA ILE A 325 -5.92 6.38 -6.46
C ILE A 325 -5.29 5.31 -7.33
N ALA A 326 -3.98 5.38 -7.59
CA ALA A 326 -3.25 4.35 -8.33
C ALA A 326 -3.43 2.96 -7.69
N VAL A 327 -3.12 2.82 -6.39
CA VAL A 327 -3.29 1.53 -5.70
C VAL A 327 -4.75 1.08 -5.60
N MET A 328 -5.70 1.98 -5.29
CA MET A 328 -7.10 1.59 -5.21
C MET A 328 -7.66 1.16 -6.58
N THR A 329 -7.21 1.79 -7.65
CA THR A 329 -7.58 1.43 -9.03
C THR A 329 -6.97 0.08 -9.41
N ALA A 330 -5.70 -0.14 -9.09
CA ALA A 330 -5.05 -1.44 -9.30
C ALA A 330 -5.77 -2.57 -8.56
N ALA A 331 -6.24 -2.33 -7.33
CA ALA A 331 -7.03 -3.31 -6.58
C ALA A 331 -8.36 -3.65 -7.27
N LEU A 332 -9.04 -2.66 -7.84
CA LEU A 332 -10.27 -2.88 -8.61
C LEU A 332 -9.99 -3.64 -9.92
N ASP A 333 -8.88 -3.32 -10.60
CA ASP A 333 -8.45 -4.04 -11.80
C ASP A 333 -8.11 -5.50 -11.48
N MET A 334 -7.36 -5.76 -10.41
CA MET A 334 -7.05 -7.13 -9.94
C MET A 334 -8.32 -7.92 -9.63
N PHE A 335 -9.31 -7.28 -8.99
CA PHE A 335 -10.61 -7.90 -8.74
C PHE A 335 -11.39 -8.15 -10.04
N ALA A 336 -11.36 -7.23 -11.00
CA ALA A 336 -12.03 -7.39 -12.28
C ALA A 336 -11.43 -8.54 -13.11
N ASP A 337 -10.11 -8.71 -13.05
CA ASP A 337 -9.40 -9.77 -13.76
C ASP A 337 -9.61 -11.15 -13.07
N TYR A 338 -9.70 -11.19 -11.74
CA TYR A 338 -9.89 -12.43 -10.95
C TYR A 338 -11.07 -12.36 -9.96
N PRO A 339 -12.33 -12.25 -10.42
CA PRO A 339 -13.47 -11.86 -9.58
C PRO A 339 -13.92 -12.90 -8.56
N LEU A 340 -13.65 -14.19 -8.78
CA LEU A 340 -14.10 -15.26 -7.87
C LEU A 340 -13.10 -15.54 -6.75
N LEU A 341 -11.84 -15.79 -7.13
CA LEU A 341 -10.79 -16.28 -6.22
C LEU A 341 -9.71 -15.23 -5.91
N GLY A 342 -9.65 -14.13 -6.67
CA GLY A 342 -8.61 -13.12 -6.55
C GLY A 342 -7.24 -13.58 -7.05
N ILE A 343 -6.28 -12.66 -7.00
CA ILE A 343 -4.87 -12.91 -7.41
C ILE A 343 -4.11 -13.81 -6.42
N GLY A 344 -4.72 -14.16 -5.29
CA GLY A 344 -4.14 -15.01 -4.26
C GLY A 344 -3.79 -14.24 -2.97
N PHE A 345 -3.74 -14.95 -1.84
CA PHE A 345 -3.58 -14.33 -0.53
C PHE A 345 -2.17 -13.76 -0.34
N ALA A 346 -2.09 -12.52 0.14
CA ALA A 346 -0.86 -11.74 0.30
C ALA A 346 -0.05 -11.63 -1.01
N GLN A 347 -0.73 -11.31 -2.11
CA GLN A 347 -0.12 -11.12 -3.44
C GLN A 347 -0.25 -9.70 -3.96
N TYR A 348 -1.04 -8.85 -3.29
CA TYR A 348 -1.27 -7.49 -3.73
C TYR A 348 0.06 -6.74 -3.92
N GLU A 349 0.93 -6.76 -2.92
CA GLU A 349 2.21 -6.05 -2.96
C GLU A 349 3.14 -6.58 -4.07
N SER A 350 3.15 -7.89 -4.29
CA SER A 350 4.01 -8.53 -5.31
C SER A 350 3.56 -8.26 -6.75
N VAL A 351 2.26 -8.02 -6.95
CA VAL A 351 1.64 -7.93 -8.28
C VAL A 351 1.30 -6.47 -8.64
N TYR A 352 1.26 -5.56 -7.66
CA TYR A 352 0.93 -4.14 -7.87
C TYR A 352 1.76 -3.48 -8.97
N GLY A 353 3.08 -3.67 -8.96
CA GLY A 353 3.97 -3.03 -9.93
C GLY A 353 3.63 -3.39 -11.38
N ASP A 354 3.24 -4.64 -11.62
CA ASP A 354 2.88 -5.12 -12.95
C ASP A 354 1.56 -4.49 -13.44
N TYR A 355 0.55 -4.43 -12.56
CA TYR A 355 -0.72 -3.75 -12.85
C TYR A 355 -0.54 -2.24 -13.04
N ALA A 356 0.25 -1.60 -12.18
CA ALA A 356 0.47 -0.17 -12.23
C ALA A 356 1.11 0.23 -13.55
N LEU A 357 2.11 -0.52 -14.00
CA LEU A 357 2.75 -0.31 -15.29
C LEU A 357 1.83 -0.62 -16.48
N ALA A 358 1.08 -1.72 -16.43
CA ALA A 358 0.19 -2.12 -17.53
C ALA A 358 -0.97 -1.15 -17.76
N LYS A 359 -1.44 -0.49 -16.68
CA LYS A 359 -2.60 0.40 -16.69
C LYS A 359 -2.23 1.89 -16.68
N GLY A 360 -0.94 2.22 -16.72
CA GLY A 360 -0.45 3.60 -16.67
C GLY A 360 -0.69 4.30 -15.33
N LEU A 361 -0.84 3.54 -14.25
CA LEU A 361 -0.92 4.03 -12.87
C LEU A 361 0.50 4.34 -12.36
N ASP A 362 0.62 4.91 -11.17
CA ASP A 362 1.92 5.25 -10.57
C ASP A 362 2.60 4.02 -9.93
N PRO A 363 3.60 3.39 -10.55
CA PRO A 363 4.29 2.24 -9.96
C PRO A 363 5.15 2.61 -8.74
N GLY A 364 5.40 3.91 -8.52
CA GLY A 364 6.12 4.40 -7.34
C GLY A 364 5.26 4.60 -6.11
N ALA A 365 3.94 4.43 -6.23
CA ALA A 365 3.07 4.42 -5.06
C ALA A 365 3.42 3.22 -4.16
N PRO A 366 3.47 3.39 -2.83
CA PRO A 366 3.66 2.28 -1.90
C PRO A 366 2.62 1.20 -2.16
N PRO A 367 3.01 -0.06 -2.40
CA PRO A 367 2.18 -1.07 -3.08
C PRO A 367 1.14 -1.69 -2.14
N HIS A 368 0.31 -0.88 -1.48
CA HIS A 368 -0.73 -1.34 -0.58
C HIS A 368 -2.09 -0.79 -1.00
N ALA A 369 -3.14 -1.61 -1.03
CA ALA A 369 -4.45 -1.26 -1.59
C ALA A 369 -5.16 -0.07 -0.92
N HIS A 370 -4.60 0.48 0.17
CA HIS A 370 -5.14 1.61 0.97
C HIS A 370 -6.61 1.46 1.38
N SER A 371 -7.16 0.25 1.33
CA SER A 371 -8.49 -0.13 1.78
C SER A 371 -8.55 -1.65 1.97
N LEU A 372 -8.83 -2.09 3.19
CA LEU A 372 -8.91 -3.51 3.55
C LEU A 372 -9.96 -4.23 2.69
N TYR A 373 -11.04 -3.55 2.35
CA TYR A 373 -12.12 -4.12 1.54
C TYR A 373 -11.67 -4.39 0.11
N LEU A 374 -10.94 -3.45 -0.50
CA LEU A 374 -10.40 -3.61 -1.85
C LEU A 374 -9.28 -4.64 -1.87
N GLU A 375 -8.46 -4.71 -0.83
CA GLU A 375 -7.44 -5.75 -0.69
C GLU A 375 -8.06 -7.15 -0.57
N MET A 376 -9.08 -7.31 0.27
CA MET A 376 -9.79 -8.58 0.41
C MET A 376 -10.47 -9.01 -0.90
N ALA A 377 -10.93 -8.05 -1.69
CA ALA A 377 -11.50 -8.29 -3.01
C ALA A 377 -10.41 -8.63 -4.05
N ALA A 378 -9.32 -7.87 -4.13
CA ALA A 378 -8.22 -8.12 -5.07
C ALA A 378 -7.57 -9.49 -4.83
N GLU A 379 -7.23 -9.80 -3.58
CA GLU A 379 -6.49 -11.02 -3.23
C GLU A 379 -7.36 -12.28 -3.14
N GLY A 380 -8.60 -12.14 -2.65
CA GLY A 380 -9.49 -13.27 -2.40
C GLY A 380 -10.72 -13.32 -3.32
N GLY A 381 -10.91 -12.35 -4.20
CA GLY A 381 -12.11 -12.23 -5.02
C GLY A 381 -13.37 -12.05 -4.18
N LEU A 382 -14.50 -12.40 -4.79
CA LEU A 382 -15.81 -12.42 -4.13
C LEU A 382 -15.83 -13.40 -2.96
N LEU A 383 -15.12 -14.52 -3.07
CA LEU A 383 -15.05 -15.54 -2.02
C LEU A 383 -14.34 -15.01 -0.76
N GLY A 384 -13.21 -14.32 -0.94
CA GLY A 384 -12.49 -13.64 0.14
C GLY A 384 -13.32 -12.54 0.79
N LEU A 385 -13.99 -11.71 -0.01
CA LEU A 385 -14.85 -10.64 0.50
C LEU A 385 -16.05 -11.19 1.29
N VAL A 386 -16.75 -12.19 0.76
CA VAL A 386 -17.90 -12.82 1.42
C VAL A 386 -17.49 -13.47 2.74
N THR A 387 -16.35 -14.18 2.77
CA THR A 387 -15.88 -14.81 4.00
C THR A 387 -15.43 -13.79 5.05
N PHE A 388 -14.77 -12.70 4.64
CA PHE A 388 -14.45 -11.57 5.50
C PHE A 388 -15.73 -10.93 6.11
N VAL A 389 -16.72 -10.60 5.27
CA VAL A 389 -17.99 -10.01 5.71
C VAL A 389 -18.78 -10.95 6.62
N ALA A 390 -18.83 -12.24 6.30
CA ALA A 390 -19.50 -13.25 7.11
C ALA A 390 -18.85 -13.39 8.49
N LEU A 391 -17.51 -13.39 8.56
CA LEU A 391 -16.77 -13.43 9.82
C LEU A 391 -17.02 -12.18 10.67
N ALA A 392 -16.82 -11.00 10.08
CA ALA A 392 -17.01 -9.72 10.76
C ALA A 392 -18.46 -9.52 11.22
N GLY A 393 -19.42 -9.74 10.32
CA GLY A 393 -20.85 -9.61 10.59
C GLY A 393 -21.36 -10.66 11.58
N GLY A 394 -20.90 -11.91 11.47
CA GLY A 394 -21.26 -12.99 12.38
C GLY A 394 -20.77 -12.73 13.81
N ALA A 395 -19.51 -12.32 13.98
CA ALA A 395 -18.97 -11.96 15.28
C ALA A 395 -19.71 -10.76 15.91
N ALA A 396 -19.98 -9.72 15.11
CA ALA A 396 -20.76 -8.55 15.56
C ALA A 396 -22.19 -8.93 15.97
N ALA A 397 -22.85 -9.80 15.20
CA ALA A 397 -24.20 -10.28 15.51
C ALA A 397 -24.24 -11.08 16.81
N ILE A 398 -23.25 -11.96 17.04
CA ILE A 398 -23.10 -12.72 18.30
C ILE A 398 -22.90 -11.77 19.49
N ALA A 399 -22.08 -10.73 19.34
CA ALA A 399 -21.84 -9.74 20.39
C ALA A 399 -23.07 -8.87 20.68
N LEU A 400 -23.80 -8.44 19.65
CA LEU A 400 -25.06 -7.70 19.78
C LEU A 400 -26.13 -8.54 20.47
N TRP A 401 -26.25 -9.81 20.09
CA TRP A 401 -27.12 -10.78 20.73
C TRP A 401 -26.77 -10.97 22.21
N GLY A 402 -25.49 -11.18 22.54
CA GLY A 402 -25.02 -11.29 23.91
C GLY A 402 -25.27 -10.02 24.73
N THR A 403 -25.09 -8.85 24.12
CA THR A 403 -25.38 -7.54 24.72
C THR A 403 -26.86 -7.36 25.03
N ALA A 404 -27.74 -7.71 24.08
CA ALA A 404 -29.19 -7.68 24.28
C ALA A 404 -29.61 -8.63 25.41
N ARG A 405 -28.96 -9.79 25.51
CA ARG A 405 -29.20 -10.75 26.59
C ARG A 405 -28.78 -10.19 27.95
N PHE A 406 -27.60 -9.57 28.06
CA PHE A 406 -27.20 -8.90 29.30
C PHE A 406 -28.19 -7.83 29.74
N LYS A 407 -28.76 -7.08 28.79
CA LYS A 407 -29.80 -6.08 29.10
C LYS A 407 -31.09 -6.73 29.59
N ALA A 408 -31.52 -7.82 28.96
CA ALA A 408 -32.71 -8.57 29.38
C ALA A 408 -32.55 -9.20 30.77
N ASP A 409 -31.32 -9.59 31.14
CA ASP A 409 -30.98 -10.14 32.46
C ASP A 409 -30.65 -9.05 33.52
N ASP A 410 -30.99 -7.78 33.26
CA ASP A 410 -30.71 -6.62 34.12
C ASP A 410 -29.23 -6.43 34.50
N ARG A 411 -28.31 -6.96 33.67
CA ARG A 411 -26.86 -6.82 33.82
C ARG A 411 -26.36 -5.60 33.06
N SER A 412 -26.89 -4.43 33.42
CA SER A 412 -26.61 -3.14 32.76
C SER A 412 -25.12 -2.88 32.53
N GLY A 413 -24.26 -3.14 33.53
CA GLY A 413 -22.80 -2.98 33.38
C GLY A 413 -22.16 -3.91 32.36
N SER A 414 -22.64 -5.15 32.19
CA SER A 414 -22.13 -6.06 31.15
C SER A 414 -22.68 -5.71 29.77
N ALA A 415 -23.92 -5.23 29.69
CA ALA A 415 -24.52 -4.74 28.46
C ALA A 415 -23.77 -3.50 27.92
N VAL A 416 -23.38 -2.56 28.79
CA VAL A 416 -22.56 -1.40 28.41
C VAL A 416 -21.21 -1.85 27.83
N LEU A 417 -20.53 -2.80 28.48
CA LEU A 417 -19.23 -3.29 27.99
C LEU A 417 -19.36 -4.06 26.68
N GLY A 418 -20.41 -4.87 26.51
CA GLY A 418 -20.68 -5.55 25.24
C GLY A 418 -20.94 -4.56 24.10
N LEU A 419 -21.73 -3.52 24.35
CA LEU A 419 -21.97 -2.46 23.39
C LEU A 419 -20.69 -1.66 23.06
N SER A 420 -19.85 -1.39 24.06
CA SER A 420 -18.55 -0.74 23.85
C SER A 420 -17.65 -1.52 22.91
N VAL A 421 -17.57 -2.85 23.03
CA VAL A 421 -16.81 -3.70 22.10
C VAL A 421 -17.38 -3.59 20.69
N VAL A 422 -18.71 -3.66 20.52
CA VAL A 422 -19.35 -3.51 19.20
C VAL A 422 -19.06 -2.14 18.58
N ILE A 423 -19.14 -1.05 19.35
CA ILE A 423 -18.83 0.30 18.85
C ILE A 423 -17.35 0.43 18.48
N GLY A 424 -16.45 -0.18 19.27
CA GLY A 424 -15.01 -0.22 18.96
C GLY A 424 -14.74 -0.91 17.63
N PHE A 425 -15.40 -2.04 17.39
CA PHE A 425 -15.33 -2.75 16.12
C PHE A 425 -15.89 -1.95 14.93
N VAL A 426 -16.98 -1.20 15.11
CA VAL A 426 -17.48 -0.27 14.09
C VAL A 426 -16.43 0.80 13.76
N GLY A 427 -15.74 1.32 14.78
CA GLY A 427 -14.61 2.24 14.59
C GLY A 427 -13.46 1.62 13.80
N TYR A 428 -13.11 0.37 14.10
CA TYR A 428 -12.10 -0.40 13.35
C TYR A 428 -12.50 -0.58 11.87
N LEU A 429 -13.73 -1.01 11.59
CA LEU A 429 -14.21 -1.19 10.21
C LEU A 429 -14.25 0.14 9.44
N THR A 430 -14.66 1.23 10.09
CA THR A 430 -14.72 2.56 9.46
C THR A 430 -13.32 3.06 9.08
N THR A 431 -12.34 2.88 9.95
CA THR A 431 -10.94 3.25 9.66
C THR A 431 -10.32 2.35 8.57
N SER A 432 -10.74 1.08 8.49
CA SER A 432 -10.28 0.11 7.48
C SER A 432 -10.75 0.43 6.05
N LEU A 433 -11.67 1.39 5.86
CA LEU A 433 -11.98 1.92 4.53
C LEU A 433 -10.78 2.61 3.87
N PHE A 434 -9.86 3.14 4.68
CA PHE A 434 -8.70 3.93 4.24
C PHE A 434 -7.35 3.29 4.59
N LEU A 435 -7.36 2.08 5.15
CA LEU A 435 -6.19 1.34 5.61
C LEU A 435 -6.21 -0.08 5.04
N HIS A 436 -5.03 -0.57 4.67
CA HIS A 436 -4.79 -1.94 4.20
C HIS A 436 -4.37 -2.86 5.37
N ASP A 437 -4.28 -4.16 5.12
CA ASP A 437 -4.07 -5.24 6.09
C ASP A 437 -2.62 -5.38 6.61
N ALA A 438 -1.92 -4.28 6.90
CA ALA A 438 -0.59 -4.36 7.52
C ALA A 438 -0.61 -4.80 8.99
N PHE A 439 -1.76 -4.72 9.67
CA PHE A 439 -1.92 -5.07 11.08
C PHE A 439 -3.14 -5.97 11.36
N PRO A 440 -3.20 -7.18 10.76
CA PRO A 440 -4.35 -8.08 10.86
C PRO A 440 -4.67 -8.45 12.32
N ARG A 441 -3.65 -8.58 13.17
CA ARG A 441 -3.77 -8.93 14.59
C ARG A 441 -4.81 -8.10 15.37
N LEU A 442 -5.04 -6.84 15.01
CA LEU A 442 -6.02 -5.97 15.67
C LEU A 442 -7.46 -6.35 15.30
N PHE A 443 -7.71 -6.71 14.03
CA PHE A 443 -8.99 -7.26 13.58
C PHE A 443 -9.32 -8.53 14.38
N TYR A 444 -8.37 -9.47 14.45
CA TYR A 444 -8.57 -10.73 15.16
C TYR A 444 -8.74 -10.55 16.68
N LEU A 445 -8.07 -9.57 17.29
CA LEU A 445 -8.33 -9.21 18.69
C LEU A 445 -9.79 -8.78 18.91
N GLU A 446 -10.33 -7.91 18.05
CA GLU A 446 -11.74 -7.49 18.13
C GLU A 446 -12.71 -8.65 17.88
N ILE A 447 -12.45 -9.52 16.90
CA ILE A 447 -13.23 -10.74 16.68
C ILE A 447 -13.25 -11.60 17.96
N GLY A 448 -12.10 -11.79 18.61
CA GLY A 448 -12.00 -12.50 19.88
C GLY A 448 -12.84 -11.88 21.00
N LEU A 449 -12.82 -10.55 21.14
CA LEU A 449 -13.63 -9.84 22.12
C LEU A 449 -15.14 -9.93 21.83
N LEU A 450 -15.55 -9.75 20.57
CA LEU A 450 -16.95 -9.86 20.13
C LEU A 450 -17.53 -11.24 20.44
N LEU A 451 -16.82 -12.31 20.08
CA LEU A 451 -17.27 -13.68 20.32
C LEU A 451 -17.30 -14.00 21.82
N SER A 452 -16.38 -13.42 22.60
CA SER A 452 -16.37 -13.53 24.05
C SER A 452 -17.58 -12.87 24.72
N VAL A 453 -18.12 -11.77 24.17
CA VAL A 453 -19.38 -11.17 24.65
C VAL A 453 -20.53 -12.17 24.55
N GLY A 454 -20.66 -12.84 23.40
CA GLY A 454 -21.66 -13.90 23.21
C GLY A 454 -21.46 -15.07 24.17
N ARG A 455 -20.22 -15.55 24.30
CA ARG A 455 -19.88 -16.65 25.22
C ARG A 455 -20.24 -16.35 26.67
N VAL A 456 -19.88 -15.19 27.18
CA VAL A 456 -20.19 -14.78 28.57
C VAL A 456 -21.71 -14.64 28.80
N ALA A 457 -22.50 -14.46 27.73
CA ALA A 457 -23.95 -14.51 27.80
C ALA A 457 -24.49 -15.96 27.85
N LEU A 458 -23.75 -16.96 27.34
CA LEU A 458 -24.13 -18.38 27.32
C LEU A 458 -23.83 -19.12 28.61
N ASP A 459 -22.73 -18.79 29.27
CA ASP A 459 -22.11 -19.53 30.38
C ASP A 459 -23.00 -19.66 31.66
N ARG A 460 -24.26 -19.23 31.60
CA ARG A 460 -25.21 -19.31 32.72
C ARG A 460 -26.18 -20.49 32.66
N GLN A 461 -26.20 -21.24 31.57
CA GLN A 461 -27.09 -22.39 31.47
C GLN A 461 -26.27 -23.58 30.99
N GLY A 462 -26.42 -24.73 31.66
CA GLY A 462 -26.29 -26.02 30.99
C GLY A 462 -27.41 -26.20 29.94
N THR A 463 -27.74 -25.16 29.16
CA THR A 463 -28.53 -25.28 27.95
C THR A 463 -27.53 -25.34 26.81
N ASP A 464 -27.50 -26.53 26.21
CA ASP A 464 -27.16 -26.67 24.82
C ASP A 464 -27.92 -25.60 24.03
N LEU A 465 -27.20 -24.55 23.61
CA LEU A 465 -27.55 -23.88 22.37
C LEU A 465 -27.30 -24.88 21.26
N GLN A 466 -28.25 -25.78 21.08
CA GLN A 466 -28.46 -26.43 19.81
C GLN A 466 -28.78 -25.31 18.83
N PHE A 467 -27.77 -24.88 18.08
CA PHE A 467 -28.00 -24.29 16.77
C PHE A 467 -28.85 -25.30 16.00
N ARG A 468 -30.18 -25.11 16.00
CA ARG A 468 -31.09 -25.89 15.18
C ARG A 468 -30.85 -25.49 13.73
N VAL A 469 -29.88 -26.15 13.11
CA VAL A 469 -29.97 -26.46 11.68
C VAL A 469 -31.26 -27.27 11.52
N PRO A 470 -32.17 -26.93 10.58
CA PRO A 470 -33.52 -27.48 10.55
C PRO A 470 -33.49 -28.95 10.12
N PHE A 471 -33.26 -29.86 11.05
CA PHE A 471 -33.55 -31.29 10.89
C PHE A 471 -34.06 -31.87 12.22
N GLY A 472 -35.37 -32.19 12.25
CA GLY A 472 -36.02 -33.22 13.07
C GLY A 472 -36.02 -33.07 14.61
N ARG A 473 -37.20 -32.81 15.18
CA ARG A 473 -37.53 -32.98 16.61
C ARG A 473 -37.58 -34.48 16.97
N ASP A 474 -37.02 -34.88 18.11
CA ASP A 474 -37.79 -35.37 19.28
C ASP A 474 -36.91 -36.01 20.38
N LEU A 475 -37.44 -35.93 21.61
CA LEU A 475 -37.12 -36.64 22.87
C LEU A 475 -36.14 -35.99 23.88
N MET A 476 -36.62 -36.00 25.12
CA MET A 476 -36.29 -35.13 26.26
C MET A 476 -35.21 -35.67 27.22
N ASN A 477 -34.61 -34.70 27.94
CA ASN A 477 -33.97 -34.69 29.26
C ASN A 477 -32.64 -35.45 29.52
N PRO A 478 -31.59 -34.75 30.02
CA PRO A 478 -30.29 -35.35 30.33
C PRO A 478 -30.14 -35.70 31.82
N THR A 479 -29.40 -36.78 32.11
CA THR A 479 -28.58 -36.87 33.34
C THR A 479 -27.13 -37.18 32.94
N PRO A 480 -26.11 -36.51 33.52
CA PRO A 480 -24.73 -36.64 33.07
C PRO A 480 -23.94 -37.66 33.92
N ARG A 481 -23.12 -38.49 33.27
CA ARG A 481 -21.92 -39.09 33.89
C ARG A 481 -20.74 -39.02 32.91
N HIS A 482 -19.71 -38.31 33.34
CA HIS A 482 -18.46 -38.05 32.64
C HIS A 482 -17.47 -39.23 32.78
N HIS A 483 -16.76 -39.54 31.70
CA HIS A 483 -15.39 -40.05 31.77
C HIS A 483 -14.48 -39.15 30.90
N PRO A 484 -13.39 -38.58 31.46
CA PRO A 484 -12.44 -37.76 30.71
C PRO A 484 -11.48 -38.62 29.87
N PHE A 485 -11.25 -38.23 28.61
CA PHE A 485 -10.25 -38.84 27.73
C PHE A 485 -8.84 -38.30 28.03
N PRO A 486 -7.82 -39.16 28.22
CA PRO A 486 -6.42 -38.73 28.31
C PRO A 486 -5.80 -38.45 26.92
N PRO A 487 -4.75 -37.61 26.83
CA PRO A 487 -4.12 -37.18 25.56
C PRO A 487 -3.48 -38.30 24.71
N VAL A 488 -3.37 -39.52 25.25
CA VAL A 488 -2.87 -40.71 24.52
C VAL A 488 -3.87 -41.16 23.44
N ASP A 489 -5.16 -40.82 23.57
CA ASP A 489 -6.21 -41.27 22.66
C ASP A 489 -6.29 -40.48 21.35
N ILE A 490 -5.80 -39.23 21.27
CA ILE A 490 -5.75 -38.50 19.98
C ILE A 490 -4.71 -39.14 19.06
N VAL A 491 -3.56 -39.52 19.62
CA VAL A 491 -2.53 -40.26 18.88
C VAL A 491 -3.05 -41.64 18.48
N ALA A 492 -3.78 -42.33 19.37
CA ALA A 492 -4.43 -43.60 19.05
C ALA A 492 -5.53 -43.47 17.98
N LEU A 493 -6.31 -42.39 17.99
CA LEU A 493 -7.38 -42.11 17.02
C LEU A 493 -6.80 -41.75 15.64
N LEU A 494 -5.76 -40.91 15.60
CA LEU A 494 -5.00 -40.62 14.38
C LEU A 494 -4.32 -41.89 13.84
N TRP A 495 -3.85 -42.78 14.73
CA TRP A 495 -3.27 -44.07 14.36
C TRP A 495 -4.30 -45.09 13.87
N GLN A 496 -5.49 -45.14 14.47
CA GLN A 496 -6.61 -45.99 14.03
C GLN A 496 -7.15 -45.56 12.66
N LEU A 497 -7.11 -44.26 12.36
CA LEU A 497 -7.62 -43.68 11.11
C LEU A 497 -6.51 -43.25 10.14
N ARG A 498 -5.28 -43.75 10.37
CA ARG A 498 -4.09 -43.47 9.55
C ARG A 498 -4.29 -43.77 8.08
N LEU A 499 -5.07 -44.80 7.74
CA LEU A 499 -5.35 -45.16 6.35
C LEU A 499 -6.19 -44.09 5.64
N THR A 500 -7.12 -43.45 6.34
CA THR A 500 -7.91 -42.34 5.81
C THR A 500 -7.03 -41.11 5.60
N ILE A 501 -6.16 -40.79 6.56
CA ILE A 501 -5.22 -39.66 6.44
C ILE A 501 -4.24 -39.91 5.28
N ILE A 502 -3.69 -41.13 5.16
CA ILE A 502 -2.84 -41.53 4.04
C ILE A 502 -3.60 -41.46 2.72
N LEU A 503 -4.87 -41.88 2.67
CA LEU A 503 -5.69 -41.78 1.46
C LEU A 503 -5.85 -40.32 1.01
N PHE A 504 -6.20 -39.41 1.91
CA PHE A 504 -6.29 -37.98 1.57
C PHE A 504 -4.93 -37.39 1.19
N ALA A 505 -3.84 -37.81 1.85
CA ALA A 505 -2.48 -37.41 1.47
C ALA A 505 -2.12 -37.87 0.04
N VAL A 506 -2.47 -39.11 -0.31
CA VAL A 506 -2.25 -39.68 -1.65
C VAL A 506 -3.12 -38.98 -2.68
N ILE A 507 -4.39 -38.69 -2.37
CA ILE A 507 -5.28 -37.93 -3.25
C ILE A 507 -4.75 -36.50 -3.46
N GLY A 508 -4.32 -35.83 -2.39
CA GLY A 508 -3.72 -34.49 -2.47
C GLY A 508 -2.42 -34.48 -3.27
N ALA A 509 -1.55 -35.48 -3.07
CA ALA A 509 -0.32 -35.66 -3.85
C ALA A 509 -0.63 -35.97 -5.34
N PHE A 510 -1.64 -36.80 -5.60
CA PHE A 510 -2.07 -37.15 -6.95
C PHE A 510 -2.69 -35.97 -7.69
N LEU A 511 -3.58 -35.20 -7.04
CA LEU A 511 -4.18 -33.99 -7.61
C LEU A 511 -3.11 -32.92 -7.86
N ALA A 512 -2.18 -32.72 -6.92
CA ALA A 512 -1.06 -31.80 -7.12
C ALA A 512 -0.10 -32.28 -8.23
N GLY A 513 0.14 -33.59 -8.33
CA GLY A 513 0.92 -34.18 -9.41
C GLY A 513 0.24 -34.04 -10.78
N LEU A 514 -1.07 -34.34 -10.86
CA LEU A 514 -1.88 -34.18 -12.06
C LEU A 514 -1.86 -32.71 -12.52
N TYR A 515 -2.12 -31.78 -11.60
CA TYR A 515 -2.04 -30.34 -11.86
C TYR A 515 -0.64 -29.93 -12.34
N ALA A 516 0.42 -30.44 -11.71
CA ALA A 516 1.79 -30.13 -12.11
C ALA A 516 2.20 -30.74 -13.46
N THR A 517 1.51 -31.78 -13.94
CA THR A 517 1.70 -32.32 -15.30
C THR A 517 0.87 -31.59 -16.36
N THR A 518 -0.25 -30.98 -15.97
CA THR A 518 -1.12 -30.23 -16.89
C THR A 518 -0.76 -28.75 -17.00
N SER A 519 -0.07 -28.19 -16.01
CA SER A 519 0.43 -26.81 -16.05
C SER A 519 1.87 -26.80 -16.56
N PRO A 520 2.16 -26.23 -17.76
CA PRO A 520 3.51 -26.17 -18.29
C PRO A 520 4.46 -25.43 -17.33
N ARG A 521 5.72 -25.86 -17.26
CA ARG A 521 6.75 -25.11 -16.54
C ARG A 521 7.04 -23.82 -17.29
N GLU A 522 6.92 -22.71 -16.60
CA GLU A 522 7.34 -21.40 -17.11
C GLU A 522 8.76 -21.11 -16.64
N TYR A 523 9.51 -20.47 -17.51
CA TYR A 523 10.86 -19.97 -17.26
C TYR A 523 10.79 -18.45 -17.30
N LEU A 524 11.37 -17.81 -16.29
CA LEU A 524 11.53 -16.36 -16.25
C LEU A 524 12.97 -16.06 -16.62
N ALA A 525 13.14 -15.40 -17.75
CA ALA A 525 14.41 -14.79 -18.11
C ALA A 525 14.39 -13.35 -17.60
N GLU A 526 15.46 -12.90 -16.92
CA GLU A 526 15.58 -11.54 -16.41
C GLU A 526 16.92 -10.93 -16.82
N SER A 527 16.92 -9.68 -17.27
CA SER A 527 18.13 -8.89 -17.45
C SER A 527 18.10 -7.66 -16.54
N THR A 528 19.18 -7.45 -15.80
CA THR A 528 19.34 -6.30 -14.90
C THR A 528 20.17 -5.22 -15.58
N LEU A 529 19.57 -4.04 -15.71
CA LEU A 529 20.13 -2.84 -16.33
C LEU A 529 20.54 -1.84 -15.24
N LEU A 530 21.81 -1.48 -15.17
CA LEU A 530 22.33 -0.39 -14.35
C LEU A 530 22.29 0.91 -15.14
N TYR A 531 21.66 1.91 -14.53
CA TYR A 531 21.55 3.25 -15.08
C TYR A 531 22.58 4.17 -14.45
N ARG A 532 23.40 4.78 -15.31
CA ARG A 532 24.22 5.93 -14.96
C ARG A 532 23.50 7.19 -15.44
N PHE A 533 22.93 7.93 -14.50
CA PHE A 533 22.26 9.19 -14.80
C PHE A 533 23.32 10.29 -14.97
N GLY A 534 23.48 10.78 -16.20
CA GLY A 534 24.42 11.83 -16.57
C GLY A 534 23.72 13.16 -16.87
N ARG A 535 24.27 13.89 -17.85
CA ARG A 535 23.76 15.21 -18.26
C ARG A 535 22.36 15.19 -18.86
N GLU A 536 21.86 14.01 -19.24
CA GLU A 536 20.52 13.78 -19.77
C GLU A 536 19.41 14.10 -18.76
N TYR A 537 19.70 13.90 -17.47
CA TYR A 537 18.76 14.12 -16.36
C TYR A 537 19.16 15.29 -15.45
N SER A 538 20.35 15.85 -15.66
CA SER A 538 20.87 17.01 -14.92
C SER A 538 21.65 17.95 -15.87
N PRO A 539 20.97 18.90 -16.53
CA PRO A 539 21.61 19.82 -17.45
C PRO A 539 22.30 20.94 -16.67
N VAL A 540 23.49 20.69 -16.12
CA VAL A 540 24.33 21.74 -15.50
C VAL A 540 25.68 21.84 -16.21
N ALA A 541 25.99 23.04 -16.73
CA ALA A 541 27.24 23.32 -17.42
C ALA A 541 28.39 23.66 -16.44
N PRO A 542 29.67 23.44 -16.80
CA PRO A 542 30.80 23.81 -15.97
C PRO A 542 30.98 25.34 -16.07
N GLY A 543 30.84 26.04 -14.94
CA GLY A 543 31.00 27.50 -14.85
C GLY A 543 29.71 28.32 -14.86
N GLU A 544 28.53 27.71 -14.98
CA GLU A 544 27.26 28.43 -14.77
C GLU A 544 26.95 28.52 -13.27
N GLN A 545 27.12 29.71 -12.68
CA GLN A 545 26.42 30.07 -11.45
C GLN A 545 25.01 30.56 -11.82
N GLY A 546 23.99 29.79 -11.45
CA GLY A 546 22.64 30.30 -11.21
C GLY A 546 21.82 30.75 -12.42
N ARG A 547 21.56 29.86 -13.39
CA ARG A 547 20.31 29.98 -14.16
C ARG A 547 19.18 29.38 -13.34
N ASN A 548 18.37 30.25 -12.76
CA ASN A 548 17.21 29.96 -11.92
C ASN A 548 16.03 29.43 -12.76
N TRP A 549 16.23 28.31 -13.48
CA TRP A 549 15.12 27.38 -13.71
C TRP A 549 14.85 26.79 -12.35
N GLY A 550 13.89 27.36 -11.61
CA GLY A 550 13.68 27.22 -10.16
C GLY A 550 14.37 26.01 -9.54
N GLU A 551 15.19 26.27 -8.51
CA GLU A 551 16.02 25.43 -7.63
C GLU A 551 15.60 23.97 -7.28
N SER A 552 14.74 23.29 -8.04
CA SER A 552 14.09 22.04 -7.66
C SER A 552 13.68 21.09 -8.79
N ILE A 553 14.27 21.16 -10.00
CA ILE A 553 14.20 20.02 -10.94
C ILE A 553 15.51 19.21 -10.85
N GLN A 554 15.88 18.79 -9.65
CA GLN A 554 16.65 17.56 -9.52
C GLN A 554 15.64 16.43 -9.74
N VAL A 555 15.69 15.79 -10.91
CA VAL A 555 14.93 14.56 -11.13
C VAL A 555 15.44 13.56 -10.09
N SER A 556 14.60 13.21 -9.11
CA SER A 556 14.97 12.19 -8.13
C SER A 556 15.32 10.91 -8.86
N LEU A 557 16.21 10.11 -8.28
CA LEU A 557 16.59 8.80 -8.82
C LEU A 557 15.35 7.99 -9.23
N ASP A 558 14.31 8.06 -8.41
CA ASP A 558 13.03 7.39 -8.58
C ASP A 558 12.30 7.88 -9.83
N THR A 559 12.15 9.20 -9.99
CA THR A 559 11.50 9.79 -11.18
C THR A 559 12.27 9.46 -12.46
N ALA A 560 13.60 9.42 -12.41
CA ALA A 560 14.44 9.08 -13.54
C ALA A 560 14.25 7.60 -13.93
N LEU A 561 14.32 6.68 -12.96
CA LEU A 561 14.07 5.26 -13.17
C LEU A 561 12.63 5.00 -13.67
N PHE A 562 11.61 5.69 -13.16
CA PHE A 562 10.23 5.53 -13.66
C PHE A 562 10.07 5.97 -15.11
N THR A 563 10.76 7.03 -15.50
CA THR A 563 10.80 7.47 -16.89
C THR A 563 11.37 6.35 -17.76
N GLU A 564 12.48 5.74 -17.34
CA GLU A 564 13.10 4.61 -18.04
C GLU A 564 12.21 3.35 -18.09
N MET A 565 11.50 3.03 -17.00
CA MET A 565 10.52 1.94 -16.97
C MET A 565 9.36 2.15 -17.95
N ARG A 566 8.87 3.39 -18.09
CA ARG A 566 7.84 3.72 -19.08
C ARG A 566 8.36 3.60 -20.50
N LEU A 567 9.59 4.03 -20.75
CA LEU A 567 10.25 3.85 -22.04
C LEU A 567 10.41 2.36 -22.42
N LEU A 568 10.75 1.49 -21.46
CA LEU A 568 10.85 0.04 -21.66
C LEU A 568 9.51 -0.60 -22.08
N LYS A 569 8.38 -0.02 -21.64
CA LYS A 569 7.02 -0.44 -22.00
C LYS A 569 6.39 0.42 -23.11
N ASP A 570 7.18 1.27 -23.77
CA ASP A 570 6.66 2.13 -24.83
C ASP A 570 6.14 1.32 -26.02
N ARG A 571 5.04 1.79 -26.60
CA ARG A 571 4.35 1.07 -27.68
C ARG A 571 5.25 0.85 -28.89
N GLU A 572 6.11 1.81 -29.25
CA GLU A 572 7.01 1.66 -30.40
C GLU A 572 8.13 0.66 -30.12
N VAL A 573 8.67 0.64 -28.90
CA VAL A 573 9.65 -0.37 -28.46
C VAL A 573 9.05 -1.77 -28.56
N LEU A 574 7.88 -1.98 -27.96
CA LEU A 574 7.22 -3.28 -27.94
C LEU A 574 6.75 -3.73 -29.33
N LYS A 575 6.34 -2.79 -30.18
CA LYS A 575 5.97 -3.07 -31.58
C LYS A 575 7.18 -3.53 -32.40
N GLU A 576 8.34 -2.96 -32.17
CA GLU A 576 9.58 -3.38 -32.84
C GLU A 576 10.04 -4.77 -32.38
N VAL A 577 9.89 -5.07 -31.09
CA VAL A 577 10.09 -6.44 -30.57
C VAL A 577 9.10 -7.42 -31.21
N ALA A 578 7.83 -7.05 -31.31
CA ALA A 578 6.80 -7.87 -31.94
C ALA A 578 7.09 -8.18 -33.41
N ARG A 579 7.69 -7.25 -34.14
CA ARG A 579 8.18 -7.46 -35.52
C ARG A 579 9.40 -8.38 -35.58
N THR A 580 10.32 -8.24 -34.63
CA THR A 580 11.59 -8.98 -34.62
C THR A 580 11.41 -10.45 -34.23
N ILE A 581 10.63 -10.70 -33.18
CA ILE A 581 10.39 -12.06 -32.64
C ILE A 581 9.26 -12.78 -33.42
N GLY A 582 8.24 -12.03 -33.84
CA GLY A 582 7.05 -12.53 -34.51
C GLY A 582 5.89 -12.85 -33.57
N PRO A 583 4.62 -12.68 -34.01
CA PRO A 583 3.43 -12.84 -33.16
C PRO A 583 3.24 -14.28 -32.66
N GLU A 584 3.62 -15.30 -33.44
CA GLU A 584 3.45 -16.72 -33.09
C GLU A 584 4.25 -17.16 -31.86
N LYS A 585 5.43 -16.57 -31.65
CA LYS A 585 6.31 -16.86 -30.51
C LYS A 585 5.93 -16.05 -29.26
N LEU A 586 5.33 -14.88 -29.44
CA LEU A 586 4.85 -14.03 -28.36
C LEU A 586 3.49 -14.47 -27.83
N MET A 587 2.70 -15.13 -28.68
CA MET A 587 1.36 -15.63 -28.36
C MET A 587 1.25 -17.11 -28.78
N PRO A 588 1.86 -18.05 -28.04
CA PRO A 588 1.72 -19.46 -28.34
C PRO A 588 0.23 -19.85 -28.31
N ASN A 589 -0.29 -20.30 -29.45
CA ASN A 589 -1.70 -20.68 -29.62
C ASN A 589 -2.15 -21.62 -28.49
N THR A 590 -3.05 -21.14 -27.63
CA THR A 590 -3.72 -21.89 -26.55
C THR A 590 -4.76 -22.89 -27.09
N ARG A 591 -4.46 -23.60 -28.19
CA ARG A 591 -5.39 -24.53 -28.86
C ARG A 591 -5.22 -26.01 -28.55
N THR A 592 -4.34 -26.39 -27.63
CA THR A 592 -4.18 -27.80 -27.26
C THR A 592 -4.27 -28.01 -25.76
N SER A 593 -5.49 -28.12 -25.23
CA SER A 593 -5.76 -28.86 -24.00
C SER A 593 -6.38 -30.21 -24.36
N MET A 594 -5.71 -31.30 -23.98
CA MET A 594 -6.09 -32.70 -24.28
C MET A 594 -7.31 -33.21 -23.48
N LEU A 595 -7.95 -32.36 -22.67
CA LEU A 595 -9.13 -32.67 -21.88
C LEU A 595 -10.10 -31.50 -22.07
N GLY A 596 -11.15 -31.69 -22.87
CA GLY A 596 -12.13 -30.67 -23.33
C GLY A 596 -12.98 -29.99 -22.24
N LEU A 597 -12.39 -29.63 -21.10
CA LEU A 597 -13.02 -28.86 -20.03
C LEU A 597 -13.12 -27.36 -20.37
N ALA A 598 -12.26 -26.85 -21.25
CA ALA A 598 -12.36 -25.47 -21.75
C ALA A 598 -13.63 -25.28 -22.60
N ASP A 599 -14.04 -26.29 -23.36
CA ASP A 599 -15.29 -26.28 -24.13
C ASP A 599 -16.54 -26.25 -23.23
N VAL A 600 -16.46 -26.81 -22.01
CA VAL A 600 -17.58 -26.76 -21.06
C VAL A 600 -17.70 -25.36 -20.44
N ALA A 601 -16.57 -24.70 -20.14
CA ALA A 601 -16.57 -23.33 -19.61
C ALA A 601 -17.07 -22.30 -20.64
N THR A 602 -16.71 -22.44 -21.91
CA THR A 602 -17.22 -21.60 -23.01
C THR A 602 -18.70 -21.90 -23.30
N THR A 603 -19.12 -23.17 -23.25
CA THR A 603 -20.53 -23.56 -23.41
C THR A 603 -21.39 -22.97 -22.28
N VAL A 604 -20.94 -23.03 -21.01
CA VAL A 604 -21.67 -22.42 -19.88
C VAL A 604 -21.63 -20.89 -19.94
N GLY A 605 -20.53 -20.29 -20.39
CA GLY A 605 -20.44 -18.83 -20.61
C GLY A 605 -21.44 -18.31 -21.66
N SER A 606 -21.64 -19.07 -22.74
CA SER A 606 -22.58 -18.72 -23.82
C SER A 606 -24.06 -18.75 -23.41
N TRP A 607 -24.38 -19.39 -22.27
CA TRP A 607 -25.75 -19.44 -21.73
C TRP A 607 -26.06 -18.26 -20.80
N ILE A 608 -25.04 -17.57 -20.29
CA ILE A 608 -25.16 -16.44 -19.35
C ILE A 608 -25.02 -15.09 -20.08
N MET A 609 -24.27 -15.05 -21.19
CA MET A 609 -24.21 -13.91 -22.11
C MET A 609 -24.26 -14.41 -23.56
N PRO A 610 -25.32 -14.12 -24.34
CA PRO A 610 -25.27 -14.38 -25.77
C PRO A 610 -24.23 -13.46 -26.43
N PRO A 611 -23.51 -13.90 -27.47
CA PRO A 611 -22.52 -13.08 -28.14
C PRO A 611 -23.21 -11.88 -28.81
N ASN A 612 -22.66 -10.68 -28.64
CA ASN A 612 -23.00 -9.54 -29.49
C ASN A 612 -22.27 -9.71 -30.83
N ASP A 613 -23.00 -10.09 -31.88
CA ASP A 613 -22.55 -10.32 -33.26
C ASP A 613 -22.12 -9.03 -34.03
N HIS A 614 -21.61 -8.01 -33.34
CA HIS A 614 -21.24 -6.74 -33.99
C HIS A 614 -19.75 -6.54 -34.27
N ASN A 615 -18.88 -7.49 -33.93
CA ASN A 615 -17.43 -7.38 -34.24
C ASN A 615 -16.86 -8.60 -34.96
N ALA A 616 -17.62 -9.18 -35.90
CA ALA A 616 -17.03 -10.05 -36.89
C ALA A 616 -16.33 -9.20 -37.97
N SER A 617 -15.05 -9.50 -38.23
CA SER A 617 -14.24 -9.05 -39.38
C SER A 617 -13.73 -7.60 -39.42
N ALA A 618 -12.89 -7.23 -38.45
CA ALA A 618 -11.75 -6.36 -38.77
C ALA A 618 -10.49 -7.23 -38.83
N PRO A 619 -9.60 -7.11 -39.84
CA PRO A 619 -8.31 -7.79 -39.82
C PRO A 619 -7.55 -7.29 -38.59
N VAL A 620 -7.47 -8.12 -37.55
CA VAL A 620 -6.69 -7.79 -36.36
C VAL A 620 -5.25 -7.75 -36.83
N ASP A 621 -4.64 -6.57 -36.81
CA ASP A 621 -3.20 -6.43 -37.00
C ASP A 621 -2.51 -7.31 -35.95
N GLU A 622 -2.02 -8.48 -36.38
CA GLU A 622 -1.45 -9.51 -35.52
C GLU A 622 -0.28 -8.95 -34.70
N ILE A 623 0.42 -7.97 -35.27
CA ILE A 623 1.51 -7.25 -34.59
C ILE A 623 0.93 -6.38 -33.47
N ALA A 624 -0.20 -5.70 -33.69
CA ALA A 624 -0.85 -4.90 -32.65
C ALA A 624 -1.46 -5.76 -31.52
N ALA A 625 -1.86 -6.99 -31.82
CA ALA A 625 -2.27 -7.97 -30.80
C ALA A 625 -1.07 -8.48 -30.00
N ALA A 626 0.01 -8.88 -30.69
CA ALA A 626 1.25 -9.32 -30.05
C ALA A 626 1.91 -8.22 -29.22
N THR A 627 1.86 -6.96 -29.67
CA THR A 627 2.35 -5.79 -28.91
C THR A 627 1.57 -5.63 -27.60
N ARG A 628 0.24 -5.79 -27.63
CA ARG A 628 -0.61 -5.71 -26.43
C ARG A 628 -0.36 -6.88 -25.49
N ALA A 629 -0.20 -8.09 -26.02
CA ALA A 629 0.13 -9.27 -25.24
C ALA A 629 1.49 -9.08 -24.54
N LEU A 630 2.52 -8.67 -25.29
CA LEU A 630 3.85 -8.38 -24.76
C LEU A 630 3.81 -7.29 -23.68
N ALA A 631 3.07 -6.20 -23.89
CA ALA A 631 2.90 -5.15 -22.89
C ALA A 631 2.28 -5.64 -21.57
N ALA A 632 1.35 -6.59 -21.66
CA ALA A 632 0.68 -7.18 -20.50
C ALA A 632 1.56 -8.18 -19.74
N THR A 633 2.43 -8.91 -20.44
CA THR A 633 3.25 -9.98 -19.85
C THR A 633 4.69 -9.57 -19.52
N LEU A 634 5.17 -8.43 -20.02
CA LEU A 634 6.51 -7.92 -19.74
C LEU A 634 6.59 -7.37 -18.32
N VAL A 635 7.47 -7.97 -17.51
CA VAL A 635 7.74 -7.56 -16.14
C VAL A 635 8.90 -6.57 -16.14
N VAL A 636 8.71 -5.40 -15.54
CA VAL A 636 9.79 -4.41 -15.36
C VAL A 636 9.76 -3.99 -13.90
N ARG A 637 10.84 -4.27 -13.17
CA ARG A 637 10.94 -4.03 -11.73
C ARG A 637 12.10 -3.10 -11.43
N ARG A 638 11.96 -2.36 -10.33
CA ARG A 638 13.05 -1.54 -9.78
C ARG A 638 13.78 -2.36 -8.72
N VAL A 639 15.10 -2.21 -8.65
CA VAL A 639 15.86 -2.64 -7.48
C VAL A 639 15.84 -1.52 -6.43
N GLU A 640 15.24 -1.77 -5.27
CA GLU A 640 15.13 -0.77 -4.21
C GLU A 640 16.50 -0.25 -3.77
N GLY A 641 16.63 1.08 -3.62
CA GLY A 641 17.87 1.73 -3.19
C GLY A 641 19.00 1.76 -4.23
N ALA A 642 18.79 1.21 -5.43
CA ALA A 642 19.79 1.16 -6.50
C ALA A 642 19.30 1.82 -7.80
N ALA A 643 20.23 2.30 -8.61
CA ALA A 643 19.96 2.81 -9.96
C ALA A 643 19.81 1.69 -10.98
N MET A 644 19.06 0.64 -10.65
CA MET A 644 18.93 -0.56 -11.47
C MET A 644 17.47 -0.91 -11.77
N LEU A 645 17.21 -1.36 -13.00
CA LEU A 645 15.94 -1.94 -13.41
C LEU A 645 16.14 -3.37 -13.87
N THR A 646 15.21 -4.24 -13.51
CA THR A 646 15.16 -5.63 -13.97
C THR A 646 14.04 -5.75 -14.99
N VAL A 647 14.36 -6.26 -16.18
CA VAL A 647 13.40 -6.54 -17.25
C VAL A 647 13.28 -8.04 -17.38
N GLY A 648 12.06 -8.57 -17.26
CA GLY A 648 11.80 -10.00 -17.26
C GLY A 648 10.63 -10.40 -18.14
N PHE A 649 10.70 -11.61 -18.69
CA PHE A 649 9.62 -12.20 -19.48
C PHE A 649 9.46 -13.69 -19.13
N ARG A 650 8.21 -14.13 -18.95
CA ARG A 650 7.86 -15.53 -18.67
C ARG A 650 7.47 -16.25 -19.94
N HIS A 651 8.06 -17.41 -20.19
CA HIS A 651 7.70 -18.26 -21.32
C HIS A 651 7.88 -19.75 -20.99
N ALA A 652 7.12 -20.62 -21.66
CA ALA A 652 7.26 -22.08 -21.49
C ALA A 652 8.61 -22.62 -21.98
N ASP A 653 9.27 -21.88 -22.87
CA ASP A 653 10.61 -22.16 -23.39
C ASP A 653 11.59 -21.09 -22.92
N SER A 654 12.59 -21.52 -22.14
CA SER A 654 13.67 -20.68 -21.62
C SER A 654 14.41 -19.89 -22.70
N ARG A 655 14.64 -20.49 -23.89
CA ARG A 655 15.38 -19.81 -24.97
C ARG A 655 14.57 -18.71 -25.62
N ILE A 656 13.25 -18.89 -25.69
CA ILE A 656 12.34 -17.88 -26.25
C ILE A 656 12.18 -16.73 -25.25
N ALA A 657 12.09 -17.02 -23.94
CA ALA A 657 12.09 -15.99 -22.90
C ALA A 657 13.34 -15.11 -22.98
N GLU A 658 14.53 -15.72 -23.08
CA GLU A 658 15.80 -15.02 -23.25
C GLU A 658 15.82 -14.13 -24.51
N GLN A 659 15.46 -14.69 -25.66
CA GLN A 659 15.40 -13.95 -26.93
C GLN A 659 14.46 -12.74 -26.86
N ILE A 660 13.32 -12.87 -26.16
CA ILE A 660 12.37 -11.78 -26.00
C ILE A 660 12.95 -10.68 -25.12
N VAL A 661 13.54 -11.01 -23.98
CA VAL A 661 14.16 -10.01 -23.08
C VAL A 661 15.30 -9.29 -23.79
N ASP A 662 16.17 -10.01 -24.49
CA ASP A 662 17.28 -9.40 -25.26
C ASP A 662 16.77 -8.48 -26.36
N ALA A 663 15.71 -8.88 -27.08
CA ALA A 663 15.08 -8.04 -28.09
C ALA A 663 14.46 -6.77 -27.48
N VAL A 664 13.82 -6.87 -26.31
CA VAL A 664 13.28 -5.71 -25.58
C VAL A 664 14.40 -4.75 -25.19
N VAL A 665 15.47 -5.25 -24.57
CA VAL A 665 16.62 -4.43 -24.14
C VAL A 665 17.29 -3.76 -25.34
N ALA A 666 17.46 -4.47 -26.45
CA ALA A 666 18.03 -3.92 -27.68
C ALA A 666 17.15 -2.83 -28.31
N ALA A 667 15.85 -3.08 -28.46
CA ALA A 667 14.90 -2.11 -29.01
C ALA A 667 14.79 -0.86 -28.13
N TYR A 668 14.79 -1.05 -26.81
CA TYR A 668 14.80 0.04 -25.84
C TYR A 668 16.07 0.89 -25.93
N ARG A 669 17.26 0.29 -25.98
CA ARG A 669 18.53 1.02 -26.12
C ARG A 669 18.56 1.84 -27.42
N ALA A 670 18.08 1.27 -28.53
CA ALA A 670 17.95 1.98 -29.79
C ALA A 670 17.01 3.19 -29.68
N LYS A 671 15.83 3.00 -29.07
CA LYS A 671 14.86 4.08 -28.88
C LYS A 671 15.38 5.19 -27.97
N ARG A 672 16.07 4.80 -26.90
CA ARG A 672 16.71 5.73 -25.95
C ARG A 672 17.75 6.59 -26.66
N ARG A 673 18.61 5.99 -27.50
CA ARG A 673 19.61 6.72 -28.30
C ARG A 673 18.95 7.72 -29.26
N GLU A 674 17.87 7.33 -29.93
CA GLU A 674 17.09 8.22 -30.80
C GLU A 674 16.53 9.44 -30.05
N LEU A 675 16.01 9.24 -28.83
CA LEU A 675 15.37 10.31 -28.05
C LEU A 675 16.38 11.32 -27.50
N PHE A 676 17.55 10.87 -27.07
CA PHE A 676 18.58 11.72 -26.48
C PHE A 676 19.53 12.35 -27.53
N ASN A 677 19.72 11.74 -28.70
CA ASN A 677 20.56 12.30 -29.77
C ASN A 677 19.80 13.31 -30.66
N ARG A 678 19.13 14.30 -30.06
CA ARG A 678 18.48 15.39 -30.82
C ARG A 678 19.47 16.54 -31.03
N ASN A 679 20.20 16.52 -32.15
CA ASN A 679 21.07 17.62 -32.52
C ASN A 679 20.28 18.80 -33.13
N ALA A 680 19.95 19.80 -32.31
CA ALA A 680 19.31 21.03 -32.78
C ALA A 680 20.29 22.05 -33.40
N ALA A 681 21.60 21.76 -33.44
CA ALA A 681 22.61 22.69 -33.96
C ALA A 681 22.36 23.03 -35.44
N ASP A 682 21.90 22.07 -36.25
CA ASP A 682 21.61 22.29 -37.67
C ASP A 682 20.46 23.28 -37.87
N PHE A 683 19.42 23.22 -37.02
CA PHE A 683 18.33 24.18 -37.05
C PHE A 683 18.83 25.60 -36.77
N TYR A 684 19.67 25.77 -35.74
CA TYR A 684 20.23 27.08 -35.40
C TYR A 684 21.27 27.57 -36.43
N ALA A 685 21.99 26.67 -37.10
CA ALA A 685 22.91 27.02 -38.18
C ALA A 685 22.18 27.73 -39.34
N VAL A 686 21.01 27.23 -39.75
CA VAL A 686 20.16 27.87 -40.76
C VAL A 686 19.66 29.24 -40.29
N GLN A 687 19.27 29.38 -39.01
CA GLN A 687 18.84 30.68 -38.47
C GLN A 687 19.98 31.70 -38.41
N ILE A 688 21.20 31.25 -38.08
CA ILE A 688 22.40 32.08 -38.07
C ILE A 688 22.69 32.63 -39.46
N GLU A 689 22.62 31.78 -40.49
CA GLU A 689 22.83 32.20 -41.89
C GLU A 689 21.80 33.26 -42.33
N ASN A 690 20.53 33.07 -41.99
CA ASN A 690 19.47 34.04 -42.28
C ASN A 690 19.71 35.40 -41.61
N ILE A 691 20.12 35.43 -40.33
CA ILE A 691 20.41 36.68 -39.61
C ILE A 691 21.68 37.35 -40.15
N GLN A 692 22.70 36.58 -40.53
CA GLN A 692 23.89 37.12 -41.20
C GLN A 692 23.54 37.76 -42.54
N ALA A 693 22.66 37.15 -43.33
CA ALA A 693 22.16 37.73 -44.57
C ALA A 693 21.42 39.06 -44.32
N GLN A 694 20.59 39.14 -43.27
CA GLN A 694 19.90 40.38 -42.88
C GLN A 694 20.88 41.48 -42.46
N LEU A 695 21.93 41.16 -41.70
CA LEU A 695 22.97 42.12 -41.31
C LEU A 695 23.67 42.71 -42.54
N ASN A 696 24.03 41.86 -43.49
CA ASN A 696 24.66 42.28 -44.74
C ASN A 696 23.73 43.17 -45.58
N ALA A 697 22.43 42.84 -45.63
CA ALA A 697 21.43 43.64 -46.34
C ALA A 697 21.26 45.04 -45.72
N VAL A 698 21.14 45.14 -44.39
CA VAL A 698 21.04 46.43 -43.68
C VAL A 698 22.30 47.28 -43.87
N GLN A 699 23.47 46.64 -43.86
CA GLN A 699 24.74 47.34 -44.12
C GLN A 699 24.82 47.86 -45.56
N ALA A 700 24.39 47.06 -46.54
CA ALA A 700 24.33 47.46 -47.94
C ALA A 700 23.33 48.62 -48.17
N GLU A 701 22.17 48.57 -47.51
CA GLU A 701 21.16 49.65 -47.55
C GLU A 701 21.72 50.96 -47.01
N LYS A 702 22.39 50.93 -45.84
CA LYS A 702 23.06 52.10 -45.26
C LYS A 702 24.08 52.71 -46.23
N ILE A 703 24.95 51.87 -46.82
CA ILE A 703 25.98 52.32 -47.78
C ILE A 703 25.31 52.89 -49.05
N GLY A 704 24.23 52.28 -49.53
CA GLY A 704 23.47 52.75 -50.69
C GLY A 704 22.87 54.14 -50.47
N ILE A 705 22.25 54.38 -49.30
CA ILE A 705 21.67 55.67 -48.92
C ILE A 705 22.75 56.76 -48.82
N LEU A 706 23.91 56.43 -48.25
CA LEU A 706 25.06 57.33 -48.13
C LEU A 706 25.64 57.70 -49.50
N ASN A 707 25.90 56.70 -50.35
CA ASN A 707 26.44 56.90 -51.69
C ASN A 707 25.50 57.71 -52.60
N ALA A 708 24.18 57.47 -52.51
CA ALA A 708 23.19 58.20 -53.31
C ALA A 708 23.17 59.71 -53.01
N ARG A 709 23.61 60.13 -51.82
CA ARG A 709 23.69 61.53 -51.42
C ARG A 709 25.12 62.10 -51.48
N GLY A 710 26.10 61.31 -51.89
CA GLY A 710 27.51 61.72 -51.93
C GLY A 710 28.13 61.95 -50.56
N VAL A 711 27.51 61.44 -49.49
CA VAL A 711 27.90 61.63 -48.09
C VAL A 711 28.62 60.39 -47.60
N THR A 712 29.84 60.50 -47.11
CA THR A 712 30.56 59.36 -46.51
C THR A 712 30.22 59.18 -45.03
N GLU A 713 30.08 60.28 -44.30
CA GLU A 713 29.77 60.28 -42.87
C GLU A 713 28.93 61.52 -42.51
N VAL A 714 27.66 61.29 -42.16
CA VAL A 714 26.69 62.37 -41.90
C VAL A 714 27.14 63.29 -40.76
N GLY A 715 27.72 62.74 -39.70
CA GLY A 715 28.18 63.52 -38.54
C GLY A 715 29.33 64.47 -38.88
N ALA A 716 30.27 64.04 -39.72
CA ALA A 716 31.39 64.86 -40.17
C ALA A 716 30.91 65.99 -41.10
N GLU A 717 30.04 65.66 -42.07
CA GLU A 717 29.57 66.62 -43.08
C GLU A 717 28.61 67.67 -42.48
N ARG A 718 27.80 67.26 -41.49
CA ARG A 718 26.98 68.19 -40.69
C ARG A 718 27.84 69.16 -39.89
N SER A 719 28.91 68.67 -39.25
CA SER A 719 29.85 69.51 -38.48
C SER A 719 30.53 70.56 -39.36
N ILE A 720 30.99 70.17 -40.56
CA ILE A 720 31.58 71.07 -41.56
C ILE A 720 30.55 72.11 -42.02
N SER A 721 29.31 71.70 -42.28
CA SER A 721 28.24 72.59 -42.72
C SER A 721 27.81 73.57 -41.62
N ALA A 722 27.80 73.13 -40.36
CA ALA A 722 27.52 73.98 -39.20
C ALA A 722 28.61 75.05 -38.98
N GLU A 723 29.89 74.67 -39.12
CA GLU A 723 31.00 75.62 -39.05
C GLU A 723 30.95 76.64 -40.20
N ARG A 724 30.64 76.18 -41.42
CA ARG A 724 30.41 77.06 -42.58
C ARG A 724 29.25 78.04 -42.34
N LEU A 725 28.15 77.59 -41.75
CA LEU A 725 27.01 78.44 -41.40
C LEU A 725 27.41 79.51 -40.38
N LEU A 726 28.21 79.16 -39.37
CA LEU A 726 28.71 80.10 -38.35
C LEU A 726 29.56 81.21 -39.00
N ARG A 727 30.50 80.84 -39.88
CA ARG A 727 31.37 81.78 -40.60
C ARG A 727 30.55 82.71 -41.51
N LEU A 728 29.56 82.17 -42.23
CA LEU A 728 28.68 82.97 -43.09
C LEU A 728 27.81 83.94 -42.28
N LYS A 729 27.29 83.52 -41.12
CA LYS A 729 26.53 84.41 -40.21
C LYS A 729 27.40 85.54 -39.64
N GLN A 730 28.65 85.27 -39.29
CA GLN A 730 29.59 86.30 -38.84
C GLN A 730 29.86 87.34 -39.95
N GLN A 731 29.99 86.90 -41.21
CA GLN A 731 30.12 87.79 -42.36
C GLN A 731 28.85 88.61 -42.62
N ALA A 732 27.67 88.02 -42.42
CA ALA A 732 26.38 88.72 -42.58
C ALA A 732 26.19 89.86 -41.59
N MET A 733 26.72 89.70 -40.37
CA MET A 733 26.70 90.76 -39.34
C MET A 733 27.52 91.99 -39.74
N LEU A 734 28.53 91.82 -40.59
CA LEU A 734 29.38 92.91 -41.09
C LEU A 734 28.84 93.57 -42.37
N GLN A 735 27.96 92.89 -43.12
CA GLN A 735 27.38 93.36 -44.39
C GLN A 735 25.88 92.97 -44.53
N PRO A 736 24.97 93.68 -43.83
CA PRO A 736 23.57 93.25 -43.69
C PRO A 736 22.70 93.41 -44.95
N THR A 737 23.14 94.17 -45.95
CA THR A 737 22.40 94.40 -47.21
C THR A 737 22.78 93.46 -48.35
N ASN A 738 23.62 92.46 -48.10
CA ASN A 738 24.07 91.51 -49.13
C ASN A 738 23.07 90.35 -49.28
N GLU A 739 22.22 90.41 -50.31
CA GLU A 739 21.22 89.37 -50.62
C GLU A 739 21.86 88.02 -50.95
N GLU A 740 23.03 88.00 -51.62
CA GLU A 740 23.74 86.78 -51.98
C GLU A 740 24.21 86.00 -50.73
N LEU A 741 24.66 86.74 -49.71
CA LEU A 741 25.10 86.16 -48.45
C LEU A 741 23.93 85.56 -47.65
N SER A 742 22.77 86.21 -47.71
CA SER A 742 21.52 85.71 -47.11
C SER A 742 21.02 84.43 -47.80
N GLY A 743 21.14 84.37 -49.13
CA GLY A 743 20.86 83.16 -49.92
C GLY A 743 21.75 81.98 -49.53
N ARG A 744 23.06 82.20 -49.43
CA ARG A 744 24.02 81.14 -49.02
C ARG A 744 23.81 80.65 -47.58
N ILE A 745 23.37 81.51 -46.67
CA ILE A 745 22.97 81.13 -45.31
C ILE A 745 21.71 80.25 -45.33
N ALA A 746 20.71 80.60 -46.15
CA ALA A 746 19.50 79.81 -46.30
C ALA A 746 19.80 78.43 -46.91
N GLU A 747 20.62 78.36 -47.96
CA GLU A 747 21.07 77.10 -48.58
C GLU A 747 21.85 76.23 -47.59
N THR A 748 22.82 76.79 -46.87
CA THR A 748 23.62 76.03 -45.88
C THR A 748 22.74 75.56 -44.72
N ARG A 749 21.74 76.35 -44.32
CA ARG A 749 20.76 75.95 -43.30
C ARG A 749 19.89 74.79 -43.79
N GLN A 750 19.43 74.83 -45.04
CA GLN A 750 18.63 73.76 -45.63
C GLN A 750 19.45 72.47 -45.74
N ALA A 751 20.71 72.55 -46.17
CA ALA A 751 21.62 71.41 -46.22
C ALA A 751 21.80 70.73 -44.84
N ILE A 752 21.87 71.51 -43.76
CA ILE A 752 21.93 70.96 -42.39
C ILE A 752 20.63 70.22 -42.03
N VAL A 753 19.46 70.76 -42.40
CA VAL A 753 18.17 70.09 -42.17
C VAL A 753 18.09 68.77 -42.92
N ASP A 754 18.56 68.73 -44.17
CA ASP A 754 18.56 67.52 -45.00
C ASP A 754 19.55 66.46 -44.47
N LEU A 755 20.68 66.89 -43.89
CA LEU A 755 21.64 66.03 -43.19
C LEU A 755 21.08 65.50 -41.86
N ASP A 756 20.33 66.30 -41.09
CA ASP A 756 19.69 65.85 -39.84
C ASP A 756 18.59 64.80 -40.13
N ALA A 757 17.83 64.98 -41.22
CA ALA A 757 16.86 63.99 -41.69
C ALA A 757 17.55 62.68 -42.16
N LEU A 758 18.70 62.78 -42.84
CA LEU A 758 19.52 61.63 -43.23
C LEU A 758 20.08 60.90 -42.00
N GLY A 759 20.57 61.65 -40.99
CA GLY A 759 21.09 61.10 -39.75
C GLY A 759 20.05 60.24 -39.02
N SER A 760 18.81 60.73 -38.94
CA SER A 760 17.70 59.99 -38.33
C SER A 760 17.38 58.68 -39.08
N GLN A 761 17.47 58.67 -40.41
CA GLN A 761 17.26 57.45 -41.21
C GLN A 761 18.37 56.42 -40.97
N ILE A 762 19.62 56.86 -40.88
CA ILE A 762 20.76 55.98 -40.62
C ILE A 762 20.72 55.43 -39.19
N GLU A 763 20.32 56.22 -38.21
CA GLU A 763 20.19 55.80 -36.81
C GLU A 763 19.21 54.62 -36.67
N VAL A 764 18.07 54.66 -37.38
CA VAL A 764 17.10 53.54 -37.41
C VAL A 764 17.73 52.26 -37.98
N LEU A 765 18.54 52.37 -39.03
CA LEU A 765 19.25 51.22 -39.60
C LEU A 765 20.33 50.68 -38.64
N GLU A 766 21.01 51.54 -37.90
CA GLU A 766 21.99 51.14 -36.89
C GLU A 766 21.36 50.41 -35.70
N ILE A 767 20.18 50.86 -35.24
CA ILE A 767 19.40 50.16 -34.21
C ILE A 767 19.02 48.76 -34.69
N ARG A 768 18.54 48.63 -35.94
CA ARG A 768 18.20 47.32 -36.54
C ARG A 768 19.43 46.42 -36.65
N ARG A 769 20.56 46.95 -37.10
CA ARG A 769 21.84 46.22 -37.19
C ARG A 769 22.28 45.73 -35.81
N ASN A 770 22.25 46.60 -34.80
CA ASN A 770 22.67 46.25 -33.44
C ASN A 770 21.75 45.17 -32.83
N ALA A 771 20.44 45.27 -33.05
CA ALA A 771 19.49 44.24 -32.61
C ALA A 771 19.75 42.88 -33.29
N ALA A 772 19.99 42.87 -34.61
CA ALA A 772 20.33 41.66 -35.35
C ALA A 772 21.68 41.06 -34.91
N ALA A 773 22.69 41.89 -34.61
CA ALA A 773 24.00 41.44 -34.12
C ALA A 773 23.93 40.78 -32.73
N VAL A 774 23.14 41.35 -31.82
CA VAL A 774 22.88 40.75 -30.50
C VAL A 774 22.12 39.43 -30.61
N ASN A 775 21.16 39.35 -31.54
CA ASN A 775 20.46 38.09 -31.79
C ASN A 775 21.39 37.03 -32.37
N LEU A 776 22.26 37.42 -33.31
CA LEU A 776 23.24 36.54 -33.93
C LEU A 776 24.19 35.91 -32.90
N SER A 777 24.77 36.71 -31.99
CA SER A 777 25.66 36.18 -30.95
C SER A 777 24.94 35.19 -30.04
N ARG A 778 23.70 35.50 -29.63
CA ARG A 778 22.87 34.58 -28.84
C ARG A 778 22.59 33.27 -29.58
N LEU A 779 22.29 33.31 -30.88
CA LEU A 779 22.02 32.12 -31.68
C LEU A 779 23.28 31.25 -31.86
N ILE A 780 24.45 31.87 -32.04
CA ILE A 780 25.74 31.17 -32.09
C ILE A 780 26.00 30.45 -30.77
N ASP A 781 25.84 31.14 -29.63
CA ASP A 781 26.01 30.53 -28.30
C ASP A 781 25.03 29.38 -28.05
N ILE A 782 23.81 29.44 -28.59
CA ILE A 782 22.82 28.36 -28.49
C ILE A 782 23.23 27.18 -29.37
N ARG A 783 23.62 27.42 -30.64
CA ARG A 783 24.09 26.39 -31.56
C ARG A 783 25.28 25.62 -30.98
N ASP A 784 26.28 26.34 -30.48
CA ASP A 784 27.51 25.74 -29.98
C ASP A 784 27.25 24.89 -28.73
N ARG A 785 26.31 25.31 -27.88
CA ARG A 785 25.84 24.48 -26.75
C ARG A 785 25.21 23.17 -27.22
N TRP A 786 24.25 23.24 -28.15
CA TRP A 786 23.63 22.03 -28.71
C TRP A 786 24.64 21.11 -29.39
N ALA A 787 25.65 21.66 -30.08
CA ALA A 787 26.70 20.88 -30.71
C ALA A 787 27.61 20.19 -29.69
N ILE A 788 27.99 20.87 -28.59
CA ILE A 788 28.78 20.28 -27.51
C ILE A 788 28.01 19.16 -26.82
N ASP A 789 26.72 19.39 -26.52
CA ASP A 789 25.89 18.38 -25.85
C ASP A 789 25.65 17.15 -26.74
N ALA A 790 25.37 17.35 -28.04
CA ALA A 790 25.24 16.25 -29.00
C ALA A 790 26.54 15.42 -29.10
N ASN A 791 27.70 16.08 -29.24
CA ASN A 791 28.99 15.39 -29.30
C ASN A 791 29.33 14.66 -27.99
N TYR A 792 28.95 15.21 -26.83
CA TYR A 792 29.13 14.55 -25.54
C TYR A 792 28.25 13.29 -25.42
N LEU A 793 26.98 13.37 -25.81
CA LEU A 793 26.06 12.25 -25.79
C LEU A 793 26.49 11.14 -26.76
N ASP A 794 27.01 11.49 -27.94
CA ASP A 794 27.61 10.54 -28.89
C ASP A 794 28.86 9.85 -28.33
N ALA A 795 29.68 10.58 -27.56
CA ALA A 795 30.94 10.05 -26.99
C ALA A 795 30.73 9.18 -25.74
N VAL A 796 29.70 9.46 -24.94
CA VAL A 796 29.49 8.80 -23.64
C VAL A 796 28.61 7.55 -23.74
N ASP A 797 27.80 7.40 -24.81
CA ASP A 797 26.70 6.42 -24.99
C ASP A 797 25.78 6.38 -23.76
N PRO A 798 24.47 6.67 -23.85
CA PRO A 798 23.62 6.69 -22.67
C PRO A 798 23.63 5.29 -22.00
N THR A 799 24.42 5.15 -20.93
CA THR A 799 24.82 3.83 -20.40
C THR A 799 23.72 3.27 -19.49
N ALA A 800 22.79 2.55 -20.12
CA ALA A 800 22.10 1.44 -19.47
C ALA A 800 22.98 0.21 -19.66
N GLU A 801 23.85 -0.10 -18.69
CA GLU A 801 24.78 -1.23 -18.74
C GLU A 801 24.06 -2.50 -18.29
N ILE A 802 24.24 -3.61 -19.02
CA ILE A 802 23.69 -4.90 -18.57
C ILE A 802 24.65 -5.42 -17.50
N VAL A 803 24.19 -5.48 -16.26
CA VAL A 803 24.94 -6.06 -15.14
C VAL A 803 24.77 -7.57 -15.12
N GLU A 804 23.55 -8.03 -15.41
CA GLU A 804 23.21 -9.45 -15.48
C GLU A 804 22.40 -9.70 -16.75
N SER A 805 22.84 -10.67 -17.57
CA SER A 805 22.19 -11.03 -18.82
C SER A 805 21.06 -12.04 -18.59
N ALA A 806 20.05 -12.00 -19.47
CA ALA A 806 18.95 -12.96 -19.48
C ALA A 806 19.43 -14.42 -19.63
N ALA A 807 20.58 -14.63 -20.28
CA ALA A 807 21.21 -15.95 -20.45
C ALA A 807 21.65 -16.59 -19.12
N ASP A 808 22.05 -15.77 -18.13
CA ASP A 808 22.60 -16.25 -16.86
C ASP A 808 21.49 -16.52 -15.81
N ASN A 809 20.29 -15.96 -16.00
CA ASN A 809 19.22 -15.88 -15.00
C ASN A 809 17.91 -16.61 -15.37
N ALA A 810 17.91 -17.51 -16.37
CA ALA A 810 16.71 -18.25 -16.76
C ALA A 810 16.31 -19.31 -15.71
N ALA A 811 15.61 -18.88 -14.66
CA ALA A 811 15.17 -19.74 -13.58
C ALA A 811 13.76 -20.31 -13.86
N PRO A 812 13.49 -21.59 -13.52
CA PRO A 812 12.13 -22.10 -13.54
C PRO A 812 11.28 -21.38 -12.50
N VAL A 813 10.12 -20.88 -12.93
CA VAL A 813 9.19 -20.13 -12.09
C VAL A 813 8.27 -21.09 -11.34
N GLY A 814 8.12 -20.81 -10.04
CA GLY A 814 7.23 -21.53 -9.16
C GLY A 814 7.87 -22.76 -8.53
N VAL A 815 7.08 -23.37 -7.65
CA VAL A 815 7.53 -24.44 -6.76
C VAL A 815 7.96 -25.68 -7.55
N SER A 816 9.08 -26.32 -7.17
CA SER A 816 9.54 -27.55 -7.84
C SER A 816 8.47 -28.64 -7.82
N LEU A 817 8.46 -29.53 -8.83
CA LEU A 817 7.49 -30.64 -8.89
C LEU A 817 7.46 -31.45 -7.59
N ALA A 818 8.64 -31.72 -7.03
CA ALA A 818 8.77 -32.42 -5.76
C ALA A 818 8.09 -31.65 -4.62
N LEU A 819 8.30 -30.33 -4.53
CA LEU A 819 7.72 -29.52 -3.47
C LEU A 819 6.20 -29.30 -3.68
N ARG A 820 5.70 -29.19 -4.91
CA ARG A 820 4.24 -29.17 -5.21
C ARG A 820 3.56 -30.47 -4.77
N ILE A 821 4.18 -31.62 -5.03
CA ILE A 821 3.68 -32.93 -4.58
C ILE A 821 3.71 -33.05 -3.06
N VAL A 822 4.78 -32.58 -2.41
CA VAL A 822 4.90 -32.56 -0.94
C VAL A 822 3.85 -31.63 -0.32
N LEU A 823 3.61 -30.45 -0.88
CA LEU A 823 2.58 -29.52 -0.42
C LEU A 823 1.17 -30.07 -0.65
N GLY A 824 0.92 -30.70 -1.79
CA GLY A 824 -0.33 -31.41 -2.06
C GLY A 824 -0.57 -32.57 -1.09
N ALA A 825 0.48 -33.33 -0.78
CA ALA A 825 0.43 -34.40 0.23
C ALA A 825 0.15 -33.83 1.63
N ALA A 826 0.83 -32.75 2.02
CA ALA A 826 0.61 -32.09 3.30
C ALA A 826 -0.81 -31.53 3.42
N PHE A 827 -1.33 -30.90 2.36
CA PHE A 827 -2.72 -30.45 2.29
C PHE A 827 -3.68 -31.62 2.46
N GLY A 828 -3.44 -32.73 1.74
CA GLY A 828 -4.18 -33.97 1.89
C GLY A 828 -4.15 -34.52 3.33
N VAL A 829 -2.99 -34.53 3.99
CA VAL A 829 -2.89 -34.94 5.40
C VAL A 829 -3.75 -34.04 6.29
N ILE A 830 -3.70 -32.72 6.10
CA ILE A 830 -4.48 -31.76 6.88
C ILE A 830 -5.98 -31.99 6.65
N SER A 831 -6.43 -32.06 5.39
CA SER A 831 -7.83 -32.35 5.05
C SER A 831 -8.29 -33.70 5.59
N GLY A 832 -7.42 -34.72 5.57
CA GLY A 832 -7.68 -36.03 6.14
C GLY A 832 -7.83 -36.01 7.66
N ILE A 833 -6.98 -35.24 8.36
CA ILE A 833 -7.09 -35.02 9.82
C ILE A 833 -8.40 -34.29 10.14
N VAL A 834 -8.74 -33.26 9.39
CA VAL A 834 -10.00 -32.50 9.54
C VAL A 834 -11.21 -33.42 9.31
N TYR A 835 -11.21 -34.22 8.26
CA TYR A 835 -12.25 -35.21 7.98
C TYR A 835 -12.36 -36.26 9.08
N VAL A 836 -11.22 -36.76 9.58
CA VAL A 836 -11.17 -37.75 10.66
C VAL A 836 -11.75 -37.18 11.95
N LEU A 837 -11.34 -35.97 12.34
CA LEU A 837 -11.89 -35.29 13.52
C LEU A 837 -13.40 -35.06 13.36
N PHE A 838 -13.84 -34.60 12.19
CA PHE A 838 -15.25 -34.40 11.86
C PHE A 838 -16.06 -35.72 11.88
N SER A 839 -15.50 -36.80 11.36
CA SER A 839 -16.13 -38.13 11.32
C SER A 839 -16.19 -38.79 12.71
N ALA A 840 -15.19 -38.57 13.55
CA ALA A 840 -15.15 -39.06 14.93
C ALA A 840 -16.12 -38.29 15.83
N LEU A 841 -16.27 -36.98 15.59
CA LEU A 841 -17.27 -36.13 16.25
C LEU A 841 -18.70 -36.49 15.83
N SER A 842 -18.92 -36.89 14.57
CA SER A 842 -20.26 -37.25 14.05
C SER A 842 -20.70 -38.69 14.30
N ARG A 843 -19.79 -39.62 14.64
CA ARG A 843 -20.09 -41.05 14.86
C ARG A 843 -20.42 -41.47 16.30
N ARG A 844 -20.47 -40.56 17.29
CA ARG A 844 -20.87 -40.90 18.67
C ARG A 844 -22.36 -41.26 18.74
N ARG A 845 -22.71 -42.53 18.54
CA ARG A 845 -24.00 -43.12 18.95
C ARG A 845 -23.92 -43.56 20.43
N PRO A 846 -24.89 -43.24 21.29
CA PRO A 846 -24.91 -43.77 22.65
C PRO A 846 -25.46 -45.21 22.66
N VAL A 847 -24.71 -46.12 23.28
CA VAL A 847 -25.11 -47.51 23.55
C VAL A 847 -26.06 -47.52 24.76
N VAL A 848 -27.25 -48.09 24.59
CA VAL A 848 -28.25 -48.25 25.66
C VAL A 848 -28.00 -49.56 26.40
N ALA A 849 -27.64 -49.48 27.69
CA ALA A 849 -27.73 -50.60 28.61
C ALA A 849 -29.11 -50.59 29.27
N VAL A 850 -29.85 -51.67 29.08
CA VAL A 850 -31.17 -51.92 29.69
C VAL A 850 -30.94 -52.57 31.05
N GLU A 851 -31.49 -52.00 32.12
CA GLU A 851 -31.93 -52.81 33.26
C GLU A 851 -33.29 -52.34 33.80
N PRO A 852 -34.12 -53.28 34.32
CA PRO A 852 -35.54 -53.09 34.50
C PRO A 852 -35.91 -52.84 35.97
N GLY A 853 -36.84 -51.92 36.20
CA GLY A 853 -37.50 -51.72 37.49
C GLY A 853 -39.01 -51.63 37.30
N GLY A 854 -39.76 -52.38 38.12
CA GLY A 854 -41.22 -52.60 38.05
C GLY A 854 -42.08 -51.34 38.24
N ALA A 855 -43.40 -51.43 38.33
CA ALA A 855 -44.29 -52.58 38.51
C ALA A 855 -45.68 -52.22 37.96
N CYS A 856 -46.43 -53.21 37.48
CA CYS A 856 -47.88 -53.15 37.52
C CYS A 856 -48.45 -54.58 37.56
N ARG A 857 -49.19 -54.84 38.64
CA ARG A 857 -49.76 -56.09 39.18
C ARG A 857 -48.84 -56.96 40.01
#